data_AF-A0A3M8SWQ0-F1
#
_entry.id   AF-A0A3M8SWQ0-F1
#
_cell.length_a   1.000
_cell.length_b   1.000
_cell.length_c   1.000
_cell.angle_alpha   90.00
_cell.angle_beta   90.00
_cell.angle_gamma   90.00
#
_symmetry.space_group_name_H-M   'P 1'
#
loop_
_entity.id
_entity.type
_entity.pdbx_description
1 polymer ?
#
loop_
_entity_poly.entity_id
_entity_poly.type
_entity_poly.pdbx_seq_one_letter_code
_entity_poly.pdbx_strand_id
1 'polypeptide(L)'
;MACRTPLPGRPSAGAFRAQPSPSHGPARTHPPPTESAMRPMITRLLLTCTLGLLAAPMAMAQQCPSSVPVQGAPVPPPLPLFPADNWWNTDIRSAPVDPSSANFIAFINNGGTRRLHPDFGGEEEPGSESIYGFPYAIVNGSQPKKAVTFNYWDESDGVDQNTGQGVPFYPIPIQAITQPHWIEGGAPGNVDQRSGNDRHLLIVDCTNRHLYELYNVYYNPTQARWHGGSGAFFDMNRNDRRPETWTSADAAGLAIFPGLVRYDEAANPAVAEINHALRVTVRASNGYVYPASHEAGDTPGALPMGARLRLKATVNGVDPATRTTDPVARKIFRAMQKYGLIVADNGTDMYISGTFDVRWDNGLLNPAFRTLNASDFEVIQRGWKPVATPVLSAVSASPSSVFGGQSATGTVTLGAAAPSGGARVTLASASPAFAVPPNVTVAAGARTATFPITTQPSTVTASGTLSATYAGVTRTTTFTVNATPPTLSIGDVAIAERDSATRIATFTVRLSRASNVPVGFAVATANGTALAGSDYVARSLTGQSIPAGATTATFDVTIIGDTVVEANEVFTANLSAPVGATIADGQATASIVNDDGPTLSIGNVSIAEGNAGTSILAFTVMLSRPATTAITFNIATANSTAVAGTDYVARSVIGRSIPAGYTSSKFTVAINGDTTVEASEIFLVNLTGAVGATIYDRQAIGTIGNDD
;
A
#
# COMPACT_ATOMS: atom_id res chain seq x y z
N MET A 1 -32.37 -37.49 -40.44
CA MET A 1 -33.05 -36.23 -40.81
C MET A 1 -31.94 -35.21 -41.09
N ALA A 2 -31.67 -34.71 -42.30
CA ALA A 2 -32.54 -34.22 -43.39
C ALA A 2 -33.24 -32.87 -43.01
N CYS A 3 -33.23 -31.80 -43.82
CA CYS A 3 -32.71 -31.67 -45.19
C CYS A 3 -32.37 -30.21 -45.64
N ARG A 4 -31.27 -30.06 -46.41
CA ARG A 4 -30.99 -29.17 -47.58
C ARG A 4 -31.32 -27.64 -47.62
N THR A 5 -30.48 -26.95 -48.40
CA THR A 5 -30.56 -25.57 -48.99
C THR A 5 -31.18 -25.63 -50.43
N PRO A 6 -31.06 -24.68 -51.41
CA PRO A 6 -30.53 -23.29 -51.47
C PRO A 6 -31.28 -22.24 -52.39
N LEU A 7 -30.86 -20.94 -52.35
CA LEU A 7 -30.78 -19.93 -53.47
C LEU A 7 -32.06 -19.59 -54.31
N PRO A 8 -32.09 -18.67 -55.34
CA PRO A 8 -31.09 -17.78 -56.01
C PRO A 8 -31.39 -16.25 -55.86
N GLY A 9 -30.85 -15.24 -56.60
CA GLY A 9 -30.02 -15.16 -57.83
C GLY A 9 -29.32 -13.79 -58.07
N ARG A 10 -28.80 -13.53 -59.29
CA ARG A 10 -27.75 -12.52 -59.70
C ARG A 10 -28.16 -11.83 -61.05
N PRO A 11 -27.35 -11.04 -61.84
CA PRO A 11 -26.10 -10.25 -61.63
C PRO A 11 -26.01 -8.88 -62.41
N SER A 12 -24.80 -8.26 -62.45
CA SER A 12 -24.20 -7.44 -63.57
C SER A 12 -24.70 -5.99 -63.79
N ALA A 13 -23.96 -5.06 -64.44
CA ALA A 13 -22.58 -4.96 -64.95
C ALA A 13 -22.03 -3.54 -64.56
N GLY A 14 -20.88 -2.97 -64.93
CA GLY A 14 -19.83 -3.17 -65.95
C GLY A 14 -19.07 -1.81 -66.07
N ALA A 15 -17.79 -1.78 -66.43
CA ALA A 15 -16.96 -0.55 -66.34
C ALA A 15 -16.72 0.16 -67.69
N PHE A 16 -16.37 1.47 -67.68
CA PHE A 16 -15.12 2.00 -68.31
C PHE A 16 -14.83 3.48 -67.98
N ARG A 17 -13.61 3.94 -68.31
CA ARG A 17 -13.02 5.29 -68.08
C ARG A 17 -13.70 6.44 -68.85
N ALA A 18 -13.65 7.67 -68.32
CA ALA A 18 -12.81 8.78 -68.85
C ALA A 18 -12.95 10.14 -68.10
N GLN A 19 -11.89 10.95 -68.17
CA GLN A 19 -11.74 12.38 -67.80
C GLN A 19 -10.95 13.06 -68.96
N PRO A 20 -10.67 14.39 -69.03
CA PRO A 20 -11.07 15.53 -68.16
C PRO A 20 -11.55 16.81 -68.93
N SER A 21 -11.65 17.92 -68.18
CA SER A 21 -11.55 19.40 -68.43
C SER A 21 -11.03 19.97 -69.79
N PRO A 22 -10.95 21.32 -70.04
CA PRO A 22 -11.21 22.50 -69.18
C PRO A 22 -11.88 23.77 -69.81
N SER A 23 -12.15 24.78 -68.95
CA SER A 23 -12.08 26.25 -69.19
C SER A 23 -13.10 27.01 -70.07
N HIS A 24 -13.60 28.15 -69.58
CA HIS A 24 -13.33 29.51 -70.13
C HIS A 24 -13.91 30.63 -69.21
N GLY A 25 -13.32 31.84 -69.27
CA GLY A 25 -13.87 33.11 -68.72
C GLY A 25 -14.40 34.01 -69.85
N PRO A 26 -14.37 35.37 -69.79
CA PRO A 26 -13.75 36.26 -68.78
C PRO A 26 -14.53 37.58 -68.46
N ALA A 27 -13.83 38.60 -67.89
CA ALA A 27 -14.15 40.06 -67.86
C ALA A 27 -15.30 40.55 -66.94
N ARG A 28 -15.33 41.76 -66.33
CA ARG A 28 -14.45 42.98 -66.17
C ARG A 28 -15.08 43.88 -65.05
N THR A 29 -14.56 44.97 -64.46
CA THR A 29 -13.33 45.82 -64.60
C THR A 29 -12.73 46.20 -63.21
N HIS A 30 -12.34 47.47 -62.94
CA HIS A 30 -11.57 47.99 -61.78
C HIS A 30 -11.84 49.54 -61.57
N PRO A 31 -11.20 50.34 -60.67
CA PRO A 31 -11.71 50.63 -59.30
C PRO A 31 -11.62 52.16 -58.88
N PRO A 32 -10.99 52.58 -57.74
CA PRO A 32 -11.51 52.91 -56.38
C PRO A 32 -11.38 54.45 -56.06
N PRO A 33 -11.04 54.98 -54.85
CA PRO A 33 -11.09 54.49 -53.45
C PRO A 33 -11.70 55.48 -52.40
N THR A 34 -12.02 54.97 -51.19
CA THR A 34 -11.47 55.51 -49.90
C THR A 34 -11.64 54.55 -48.71
N GLU A 35 -10.51 54.36 -48.00
CA GLU A 35 -10.21 53.99 -46.60
C GLU A 35 -11.16 53.26 -45.61
N SER A 36 -10.51 52.38 -44.84
CA SER A 36 -10.71 52.07 -43.40
C SER A 36 -11.96 51.35 -42.89
N ALA A 37 -11.84 50.02 -42.72
CA ALA A 37 -11.62 49.42 -41.40
C ALA A 37 -11.22 47.93 -41.52
N MET A 38 -10.22 47.45 -40.78
CA MET A 38 -9.61 46.14 -41.01
C MET A 38 -10.11 45.05 -40.04
N ARG A 39 -10.78 44.01 -40.58
CA ARG A 39 -11.02 42.72 -39.91
C ARG A 39 -11.01 41.55 -40.92
N PRO A 40 -10.02 40.65 -40.89
CA PRO A 40 -10.13 39.33 -41.50
C PRO A 40 -10.55 38.28 -40.45
N MET A 41 -11.57 37.48 -40.75
CA MET A 41 -11.71 36.17 -40.10
C MET A 41 -10.54 35.29 -40.54
N ILE A 42 -9.78 34.71 -39.61
CA ILE A 42 -8.82 33.64 -39.89
C ILE A 42 -9.22 32.41 -39.11
N THR A 43 -9.83 31.46 -39.81
CA THR A 43 -10.10 30.12 -39.29
C THR A 43 -8.77 29.38 -39.14
N ARG A 44 -8.27 29.24 -37.90
CA ARG A 44 -7.19 28.30 -37.58
C ARG A 44 -7.52 27.41 -36.40
N LEU A 45 -7.23 26.13 -36.64
CA LEU A 45 -7.31 25.00 -35.73
C LEU A 45 -6.59 25.29 -34.39
N LEU A 46 -7.30 25.14 -33.28
CA LEU A 46 -6.72 25.00 -31.95
C LEU A 46 -7.61 24.06 -31.12
N LEU A 47 -7.16 22.81 -30.97
CA LEU A 47 -7.80 21.84 -30.08
C LEU A 47 -7.37 22.16 -28.65
N THR A 48 -8.07 23.08 -27.99
CA THR A 48 -7.79 23.44 -26.60
C THR A 48 -8.23 22.30 -25.68
N CYS A 49 -7.26 21.56 -25.15
CA CYS A 49 -7.46 20.75 -23.96
C CYS A 49 -7.86 21.67 -22.80
N THR A 50 -9.16 21.76 -22.53
CA THR A 50 -9.68 22.27 -21.26
C THR A 50 -9.36 21.25 -20.18
N LEU A 51 -8.10 21.26 -19.74
CA LEU A 51 -7.61 20.51 -18.59
C LEU A 51 -8.31 21.05 -17.34
N GLY A 52 -9.48 20.47 -17.04
CA GLY A 52 -10.36 20.89 -15.97
C GLY A 52 -9.76 20.56 -14.61
N LEU A 53 -8.77 21.34 -14.17
CA LEU A 53 -8.41 21.45 -12.77
C LEU A 53 -9.55 22.16 -12.02
N LEU A 54 -10.63 21.43 -11.79
CA LEU A 54 -11.36 21.51 -10.53
C LEU A 54 -10.58 20.78 -9.43
N ALA A 55 -9.29 21.11 -9.33
CA ALA A 55 -8.59 21.13 -8.07
C ALA A 55 -9.17 22.28 -7.25
N ALA A 56 -10.40 22.10 -6.78
CA ALA A 56 -10.92 22.90 -5.70
C ALA A 56 -10.05 22.58 -4.47
N PRO A 57 -9.22 23.52 -3.97
CA PRO A 57 -8.67 23.32 -2.64
C PRO A 57 -9.87 23.22 -1.69
N MET A 58 -9.94 22.16 -0.88
CA MET A 58 -10.84 22.16 0.26
C MET A 58 -10.44 23.35 1.13
N ALA A 59 -11.28 24.40 1.12
CA ALA A 59 -10.93 25.67 1.70
C ALA A 59 -10.70 25.51 3.21
N MET A 60 -9.46 25.71 3.66
CA MET A 60 -9.11 25.72 5.08
C MET A 60 -9.59 27.03 5.72
N ALA A 61 -10.91 27.16 5.85
CA ALA A 61 -11.60 28.31 6.42
C ALA A 61 -11.56 28.32 7.97
N GLN A 62 -10.41 28.02 8.55
CA GLN A 62 -10.12 28.17 9.98
C GLN A 62 -9.40 29.52 10.20
N GLN A 63 -10.04 30.61 9.77
CA GLN A 63 -9.56 31.97 10.11
C GLN A 63 -10.09 32.35 11.49
N CYS A 64 -9.16 32.51 12.44
CA CYS A 64 -9.39 33.27 13.66
C CYS A 64 -9.89 34.70 13.33
N PRO A 65 -10.58 35.38 14.26
CA PRO A 65 -10.85 36.81 14.16
C PRO A 65 -9.56 37.60 13.86
N SER A 66 -9.67 38.65 13.03
CA SER A 66 -8.52 39.44 12.57
C SER A 66 -7.78 40.18 13.70
N SER A 67 -8.45 40.38 14.83
CA SER A 67 -7.86 40.81 16.10
C SER A 67 -8.16 39.77 17.19
N VAL A 68 -7.10 39.25 17.81
CA VAL A 68 -7.14 38.36 18.99
C VAL A 68 -6.03 38.78 19.97
N PRO A 69 -6.14 38.53 21.28
CA PRO A 69 -7.29 37.95 21.97
C PRO A 69 -8.51 38.88 21.95
N VAL A 70 -9.71 38.31 21.87
CA VAL A 70 -10.97 39.07 21.84
C VAL A 70 -12.06 38.34 22.63
N GLN A 71 -12.79 39.09 23.45
CA GLN A 71 -13.92 38.58 24.24
C GLN A 71 -15.17 38.44 23.35
N GLY A 72 -15.96 37.38 23.54
CA GLY A 72 -17.31 37.26 22.99
C GLY A 72 -17.44 37.12 21.45
N ALA A 73 -16.32 37.10 20.71
CA ALA A 73 -16.36 37.07 19.25
C ALA A 73 -16.89 35.73 18.70
N PRO A 74 -17.63 35.75 17.56
CA PRO A 74 -18.23 34.54 16.98
C PRO A 74 -17.24 33.38 16.83
N VAL A 75 -17.65 32.21 17.32
CA VAL A 75 -16.85 30.99 17.27
C VAL A 75 -16.54 30.61 15.81
N PRO A 76 -15.26 30.49 15.41
CA PRO A 76 -14.90 30.17 14.04
C PRO A 76 -15.22 28.71 13.68
N PRO A 77 -15.61 28.44 12.42
CA PRO A 77 -15.94 27.09 11.96
C PRO A 77 -14.72 26.15 11.93
N PRO A 78 -14.93 24.82 11.80
CA PRO A 78 -16.22 24.13 11.75
C PRO A 78 -17.02 24.20 13.06
N LEU A 79 -18.35 24.18 12.89
CA LEU A 79 -19.34 23.96 13.95
C LEU A 79 -20.10 22.66 13.64
N PRO A 80 -20.58 21.89 14.65
CA PRO A 80 -20.48 22.16 16.08
C PRO A 80 -19.03 22.13 16.62
N LEU A 81 -18.85 22.59 17.86
CA LEU A 81 -17.54 22.74 18.50
C LEU A 81 -16.77 21.41 18.55
N PHE A 82 -17.41 20.35 19.05
CA PHE A 82 -16.86 19.01 19.14
C PHE A 82 -17.29 18.13 17.94
N PRO A 83 -16.73 16.92 17.76
CA PRO A 83 -17.17 15.97 16.73
C PRO A 83 -18.68 15.68 16.76
N ALA A 84 -19.27 15.32 15.62
CA ALA A 84 -20.72 15.12 15.50
C ALA A 84 -21.27 13.93 16.34
N ASP A 85 -20.40 12.98 16.72
CA ASP A 85 -20.67 11.85 17.60
C ASP A 85 -20.33 12.13 19.09
N ASN A 86 -19.91 13.36 19.42
CA ASN A 86 -19.74 13.79 20.80
C ASN A 86 -21.09 13.76 21.55
N TRP A 87 -21.06 13.56 22.87
CA TRP A 87 -22.28 13.59 23.69
C TRP A 87 -23.03 14.93 23.56
N TRP A 88 -22.34 16.07 23.51
CA TRP A 88 -22.97 17.37 23.28
C TRP A 88 -23.78 17.40 21.98
N ASN A 89 -23.28 16.78 20.91
CA ASN A 89 -23.85 16.84 19.56
C ASN A 89 -24.74 15.63 19.21
N THR A 90 -24.95 14.70 20.15
CA THR A 90 -25.75 13.50 19.95
C THR A 90 -27.26 13.83 19.92
N ASP A 91 -27.94 13.48 18.83
CA ASP A 91 -29.41 13.52 18.76
C ASP A 91 -30.03 12.47 19.69
N ILE A 92 -30.93 12.90 20.58
CA ILE A 92 -31.56 12.06 21.60
C ILE A 92 -33.05 11.81 21.36
N ARG A 93 -33.63 12.20 20.22
CA ARG A 93 -35.09 12.08 19.99
C ARG A 93 -35.61 10.65 19.99
N SER A 94 -34.75 9.69 19.65
CA SER A 94 -35.03 8.25 19.70
C SER A 94 -34.49 7.55 20.95
N ALA A 95 -33.83 8.27 21.86
CA ALA A 95 -33.26 7.67 23.08
C ALA A 95 -34.36 7.20 24.05
N PRO A 96 -34.16 6.09 24.77
CA PRO A 96 -35.13 5.57 25.75
C PRO A 96 -35.24 6.51 26.97
N VAL A 97 -36.44 6.58 27.53
CA VAL A 97 -36.73 7.32 28.78
C VAL A 97 -36.33 6.44 29.97
N ASP A 98 -35.75 7.03 31.02
CA ASP A 98 -35.42 6.33 32.26
C ASP A 98 -36.71 5.90 32.98
N PRO A 99 -36.82 4.64 33.46
CA PRO A 99 -37.99 4.20 34.23
C PRO A 99 -38.30 5.06 35.46
N SER A 100 -37.28 5.70 36.06
CA SER A 100 -37.43 6.62 37.19
C SER A 100 -37.67 8.08 36.78
N SER A 101 -37.85 8.39 35.49
CA SER A 101 -38.03 9.77 34.99
C SER A 101 -39.11 10.55 35.75
N ALA A 102 -40.25 9.93 36.08
CA ALA A 102 -41.30 10.61 36.83
C ALA A 102 -40.83 11.07 38.22
N ASN A 103 -40.02 10.26 38.90
CA ASN A 103 -39.51 10.53 40.25
C ASN A 103 -38.47 11.65 40.23
N PHE A 104 -37.56 11.65 39.25
CA PHE A 104 -36.57 12.73 39.08
C PHE A 104 -37.24 14.07 38.77
N ILE A 105 -38.24 14.08 37.88
CA ILE A 105 -39.01 15.29 37.57
C ILE A 105 -39.83 15.77 38.79
N ALA A 106 -40.31 14.85 39.66
CA ALA A 106 -40.93 15.22 40.93
C ALA A 106 -39.93 15.83 41.93
N PHE A 107 -38.70 15.31 42.00
CA PHE A 107 -37.62 15.84 42.85
C PHE A 107 -37.24 17.28 42.45
N ILE A 108 -37.11 17.56 41.15
CA ILE A 108 -36.82 18.88 40.57
C ILE A 108 -37.97 19.87 40.79
N ASN A 109 -39.22 19.38 40.73
CA ASN A 109 -40.41 20.18 41.05
C ASN A 109 -40.51 20.56 42.54
N ASN A 110 -39.85 19.80 43.43
CA ASN A 110 -39.74 20.07 44.87
C ASN A 110 -41.08 20.41 45.55
N GLY A 111 -42.13 19.64 45.25
CA GLY A 111 -43.49 19.82 45.78
C GLY A 111 -44.34 20.90 45.10
N GLY A 112 -43.81 21.60 44.09
CA GLY A 112 -44.51 22.63 43.33
C GLY A 112 -44.41 22.44 41.81
N THR A 113 -44.32 23.56 41.07
CA THR A 113 -44.05 23.56 39.62
C THR A 113 -42.78 24.34 39.36
N ARG A 114 -41.68 23.65 39.05
CA ARG A 114 -40.42 24.30 38.70
C ARG A 114 -40.48 24.78 37.25
N ARG A 115 -40.28 26.08 37.03
CA ARG A 115 -40.14 26.69 35.70
C ARG A 115 -38.69 26.66 35.24
N LEU A 116 -38.50 26.64 33.92
CA LEU A 116 -37.20 26.83 33.27
C LEU A 116 -36.75 28.30 33.41
N HIS A 117 -35.44 28.53 33.58
CA HIS A 117 -34.86 29.87 33.69
C HIS A 117 -33.67 30.05 32.74
N PRO A 118 -33.58 31.16 31.99
CA PRO A 118 -32.38 31.52 31.22
C PRO A 118 -31.40 32.23 32.16
N ASP A 119 -30.30 31.56 32.44
CA ASP A 119 -29.25 32.01 33.37
C ASP A 119 -28.08 32.62 32.57
N PHE A 120 -28.42 33.65 31.78
CA PHE A 120 -27.53 34.40 30.90
C PHE A 120 -28.18 35.70 30.43
N GLY A 121 -27.39 36.61 29.86
CA GLY A 121 -27.86 37.90 29.37
C GLY A 121 -26.70 38.83 29.03
N GLY A 122 -26.98 40.13 29.10
CA GLY A 122 -25.96 41.18 29.02
C GLY A 122 -25.40 41.55 30.38
N GLU A 123 -25.11 42.84 30.55
CA GLU A 123 -24.82 43.47 31.84
C GLU A 123 -26.07 43.40 32.74
N GLU A 124 -25.90 43.51 34.07
CA GLU A 124 -27.04 43.56 35.01
C GLU A 124 -27.90 44.80 34.79
N GLU A 125 -27.23 45.95 34.60
CA GLU A 125 -27.79 47.21 34.10
C GLU A 125 -26.79 47.82 33.10
N PRO A 126 -27.22 48.64 32.11
CA PRO A 126 -26.32 49.13 31.06
C PRO A 126 -25.08 49.87 31.59
N GLY A 127 -23.90 49.33 31.28
CA GLY A 127 -22.60 49.80 31.76
C GLY A 127 -22.15 49.27 33.12
N SER A 128 -22.80 48.26 33.70
CA SER A 128 -22.38 47.65 34.97
C SER A 128 -21.22 46.65 34.81
N GLU A 129 -20.37 46.52 35.85
CA GLU A 129 -19.40 45.41 35.92
C GLU A 129 -20.10 44.05 36.12
N SER A 130 -21.25 44.02 36.82
CA SER A 130 -22.11 42.83 36.93
C SER A 130 -22.61 42.36 35.56
N ILE A 131 -22.70 41.05 35.36
CA ILE A 131 -23.12 40.40 34.11
C ILE A 131 -23.94 39.13 34.36
N TYR A 132 -24.75 38.74 33.37
CA TYR A 132 -25.45 37.47 33.34
C TYR A 132 -24.81 36.47 32.37
N GLY A 133 -24.44 35.29 32.87
CA GLY A 133 -23.87 34.20 32.07
C GLY A 133 -22.37 34.36 31.79
N PHE A 134 -21.83 33.41 31.02
CA PHE A 134 -20.40 33.13 30.95
C PHE A 134 -19.68 33.94 29.86
N PRO A 135 -18.65 34.73 30.19
CA PRO A 135 -17.73 35.23 29.19
C PRO A 135 -16.83 34.16 28.59
N TYR A 136 -16.28 34.45 27.41
CA TYR A 136 -15.28 33.63 26.77
C TYR A 136 -14.32 34.47 25.93
N ALA A 137 -13.07 34.02 25.83
CA ALA A 137 -12.02 34.62 25.01
C ALA A 137 -11.73 33.75 23.78
N ILE A 138 -11.73 34.35 22.58
CA ILE A 138 -11.12 33.77 21.39
C ILE A 138 -9.66 34.19 21.32
N VAL A 139 -8.75 33.22 21.20
CA VAL A 139 -7.30 33.41 21.11
C VAL A 139 -6.73 32.58 19.95
N ASN A 140 -5.59 32.96 19.38
CA ASN A 140 -4.88 32.12 18.41
C ASN A 140 -3.80 31.26 19.09
N GLY A 141 -3.23 30.30 18.34
CA GLY A 141 -2.19 29.39 18.81
C GLY A 141 -0.83 30.04 19.14
N SER A 142 -0.68 31.36 18.97
CA SER A 142 0.49 32.14 19.39
C SER A 142 0.30 32.88 20.71
N GLN A 143 -0.90 32.84 21.31
CA GLN A 143 -1.20 33.50 22.58
C GLN A 143 -0.30 32.95 23.71
N PRO A 144 0.48 33.82 24.41
CA PRO A 144 1.44 33.37 25.43
C PRO A 144 0.78 32.62 26.59
N LYS A 145 1.17 31.35 26.77
CA LYS A 145 0.68 30.49 27.86
C LYS A 145 1.17 30.95 29.23
N LYS A 146 0.32 30.74 30.24
CA LYS A 146 0.52 31.11 31.66
C LYS A 146 0.40 29.88 32.54
N ALA A 147 1.13 29.90 33.66
CA ALA A 147 0.96 28.96 34.74
C ALA A 147 -0.14 29.46 35.70
N VAL A 148 -0.91 28.52 36.26
CA VAL A 148 -1.96 28.76 37.25
C VAL A 148 -1.72 27.82 38.43
N THR A 149 -1.80 28.31 39.66
CA THR A 149 -1.77 27.44 40.85
C THR A 149 -3.19 27.07 41.25
N PHE A 150 -3.47 25.78 41.35
CA PHE A 150 -4.81 25.26 41.66
C PHE A 150 -4.95 24.82 43.11
N ASN A 151 -6.19 24.83 43.60
CA ASN A 151 -6.57 24.14 44.83
C ASN A 151 -6.65 22.62 44.57
N TYR A 152 -7.36 22.24 43.50
CA TYR A 152 -7.56 20.86 43.04
C TYR A 152 -6.53 20.53 41.93
N TRP A 153 -5.24 20.58 42.28
CA TRP A 153 -4.13 20.46 41.32
C TRP A 153 -3.96 19.05 40.74
N ASP A 154 -4.31 18.06 41.55
CA ASP A 154 -4.35 16.62 41.27
C ASP A 154 -5.52 16.24 40.34
N GLU A 155 -6.50 17.12 40.22
CA GLU A 155 -7.56 17.09 39.22
C GLU A 155 -7.44 18.27 38.22
N SER A 156 -6.25 18.80 37.92
CA SER A 156 -6.09 19.91 36.98
C SER A 156 -5.11 19.66 35.84
N ASP A 157 -5.49 20.11 34.64
CA ASP A 157 -4.59 20.17 33.48
C ASP A 157 -3.54 21.28 33.66
N GLY A 158 -2.38 21.12 33.01
CA GLY A 158 -1.31 22.12 33.07
C GLY A 158 -0.56 22.17 34.41
N VAL A 159 -0.48 21.03 35.11
CA VAL A 159 0.24 20.85 36.39
C VAL A 159 1.28 19.76 36.26
N ASP A 160 2.46 19.93 36.89
CA ASP A 160 3.36 18.80 37.17
C ASP A 160 2.80 17.98 38.34
N GLN A 161 2.27 16.80 38.00
CA GLN A 161 1.61 15.88 38.94
C GLN A 161 2.55 15.27 39.99
N ASN A 162 3.86 15.52 39.92
CA ASN A 162 4.83 15.13 40.96
C ASN A 162 5.01 16.21 42.05
N THR A 163 4.66 17.47 41.77
CA THR A 163 4.97 18.63 42.63
C THR A 163 3.79 19.57 42.88
N GLY A 164 2.64 19.33 42.22
CA GLY A 164 1.47 20.22 42.26
C GLY A 164 1.72 21.61 41.65
N GLN A 165 2.86 21.83 40.98
CA GLN A 165 3.19 23.14 40.41
C GLN A 165 2.57 23.31 39.02
N GLY A 166 1.82 24.39 38.85
CA GLY A 166 1.30 24.79 37.55
C GLY A 166 2.43 25.15 36.58
N VAL A 167 2.36 24.63 35.36
CA VAL A 167 3.31 24.92 34.27
C VAL A 167 2.67 25.86 33.23
N PRO A 168 3.45 26.58 32.38
CA PRO A 168 2.90 27.49 31.38
C PRO A 168 2.02 26.78 30.32
N PHE A 169 0.72 26.71 30.59
CA PHE A 169 -0.23 25.88 29.84
C PHE A 169 -1.46 26.63 29.31
N TYR A 170 -2.03 27.55 30.10
CA TYR A 170 -3.29 28.23 29.77
C TYR A 170 -3.04 29.51 28.98
N PRO A 171 -3.61 29.72 27.77
CA PRO A 171 -3.36 30.89 26.92
C PRO A 171 -4.16 32.13 27.39
N ILE A 172 -3.99 32.53 28.66
CA ILE A 172 -4.77 33.60 29.31
C ILE A 172 -4.43 34.97 28.68
N PRO A 173 -5.43 35.73 28.20
CA PRO A 173 -5.26 37.13 27.76
C PRO A 173 -4.74 38.03 28.90
N ILE A 174 -3.83 38.96 28.59
CA ILE A 174 -3.34 39.92 29.60
C ILE A 174 -4.44 40.90 30.03
N GLN A 175 -5.39 41.16 29.11
CA GLN A 175 -6.60 41.95 29.31
C GLN A 175 -7.42 41.47 30.51
N ALA A 176 -7.55 40.15 30.69
CA ALA A 176 -8.36 39.55 31.76
C ALA A 176 -7.85 39.86 33.18
N ILE A 177 -6.65 40.44 33.33
CA ILE A 177 -6.15 40.92 34.63
C ILE A 177 -6.85 42.23 35.04
N THR A 178 -7.10 43.15 34.10
CA THR A 178 -7.44 44.55 34.40
C THR A 178 -8.69 45.09 33.71
N GLN A 179 -9.25 44.36 32.74
CA GLN A 179 -10.50 44.72 32.07
C GLN A 179 -11.67 43.89 32.63
N PRO A 180 -12.87 44.48 32.76
CA PRO A 180 -14.05 43.76 33.20
C PRO A 180 -14.53 42.77 32.12
N HIS A 181 -15.53 41.97 32.46
CA HIS A 181 -16.27 41.05 31.59
C HIS A 181 -15.45 39.93 30.92
N TRP A 182 -14.15 39.78 31.18
CA TRP A 182 -13.37 38.61 30.71
C TRP A 182 -13.58 37.34 31.54
N ILE A 183 -14.13 37.48 32.76
CA ILE A 183 -14.33 36.44 33.77
C ILE A 183 -15.77 36.55 34.25
N GLU A 184 -16.40 35.42 34.61
CA GLU A 184 -17.74 35.41 35.19
C GLU A 184 -17.84 36.24 36.50
N GLY A 185 -19.01 36.80 36.77
CA GLY A 185 -19.20 37.89 37.74
C GLY A 185 -18.68 39.25 37.26
N GLY A 186 -17.97 39.28 36.13
CA GLY A 186 -17.61 40.48 35.37
C GLY A 186 -16.51 41.36 35.96
N ALA A 187 -16.21 41.26 37.26
CA ALA A 187 -15.07 41.95 37.86
C ALA A 187 -13.73 41.47 37.26
N PRO A 188 -12.73 42.36 37.05
CA PRO A 188 -11.42 41.98 36.51
C PRO A 188 -10.65 40.95 37.34
N GLY A 189 -9.70 40.24 36.72
CA GLY A 189 -8.95 39.15 37.35
C GLY A 189 -8.10 39.56 38.55
N ASN A 190 -7.67 40.82 38.64
CA ASN A 190 -6.92 41.35 39.79
C ASN A 190 -7.78 41.70 41.02
N VAL A 191 -9.12 41.61 40.92
CA VAL A 191 -10.04 41.71 42.05
C VAL A 191 -10.26 40.31 42.63
N ASP A 192 -10.09 40.12 43.94
CA ASP A 192 -10.31 38.82 44.59
C ASP A 192 -11.75 38.70 45.09
N GLN A 193 -12.58 37.94 44.36
CA GLN A 193 -13.97 37.64 44.73
C GLN A 193 -14.21 36.14 44.97
N ARG A 194 -13.14 35.34 45.09
CA ARG A 194 -13.16 33.86 45.09
C ARG A 194 -13.93 33.19 46.24
N SER A 195 -14.31 33.97 47.25
CA SER A 195 -15.08 33.54 48.43
C SER A 195 -16.56 33.97 48.38
N GLY A 196 -17.02 34.60 47.29
CA GLY A 196 -18.37 35.15 47.17
C GLY A 196 -19.04 34.96 45.81
N ASN A 197 -18.26 34.82 44.73
CA ASN A 197 -18.74 34.60 43.37
C ASN A 197 -18.04 33.37 42.76
N ASP A 198 -18.76 32.60 41.93
CA ASP A 198 -18.14 31.67 41.01
C ASP A 198 -17.48 32.46 39.86
N ARG A 199 -16.24 32.10 39.53
CA ARG A 199 -15.40 32.87 38.60
C ARG A 199 -14.80 31.98 37.52
N HIS A 200 -15.56 31.76 36.47
CA HIS A 200 -15.12 31.00 35.32
C HIS A 200 -14.42 31.87 34.28
N LEU A 201 -13.36 31.33 33.66
CA LEU A 201 -12.67 31.91 32.52
C LEU A 201 -12.53 30.86 31.42
N LEU A 202 -13.27 31.06 30.33
CA LEU A 202 -13.34 30.15 29.18
C LEU A 202 -12.49 30.69 28.03
N ILE A 203 -11.61 29.88 27.45
CA ILE A 203 -10.65 30.30 26.43
C ILE A 203 -10.63 29.31 25.27
N VAL A 204 -10.96 29.79 24.06
CA VAL A 204 -10.99 29.02 22.81
C VAL A 204 -9.79 29.38 21.95
N ASP A 205 -8.89 28.43 21.75
CA ASP A 205 -7.81 28.52 20.76
C ASP A 205 -8.36 28.20 19.36
N CYS A 206 -8.64 29.24 18.59
CA CYS A 206 -9.20 29.13 17.24
C CYS A 206 -8.20 28.62 16.19
N THR A 207 -6.92 28.46 16.51
CA THR A 207 -5.91 27.89 15.60
C THR A 207 -5.80 26.39 15.80
N ASN A 208 -5.66 25.94 17.05
CA ASN A 208 -5.46 24.53 17.38
C ASN A 208 -6.78 23.77 17.64
N ARG A 209 -7.91 24.48 17.72
CA ARG A 209 -9.21 23.96 18.18
C ARG A 209 -9.12 23.32 19.58
N HIS A 210 -8.45 24.01 20.50
CA HIS A 210 -8.43 23.64 21.91
C HIS A 210 -9.35 24.56 22.72
N LEU A 211 -9.99 24.00 23.74
CA LEU A 211 -10.76 24.71 24.75
C LEU A 211 -10.03 24.55 26.09
N TYR A 212 -9.85 25.67 26.80
CA TYR A 212 -9.28 25.72 28.14
C TYR A 212 -10.29 26.41 29.05
N GLU A 213 -10.56 25.83 30.21
CA GLU A 213 -11.54 26.35 31.16
C GLU A 213 -10.94 26.37 32.57
N LEU A 214 -11.17 27.46 33.30
CA LEU A 214 -10.64 27.70 34.64
C LEU A 214 -11.79 28.06 35.57
N TYR A 215 -11.84 27.44 36.75
CA TYR A 215 -12.79 27.75 37.82
C TYR A 215 -12.13 28.57 38.93
N ASN A 216 -12.94 29.38 39.61
CA ASN A 216 -12.61 30.21 40.78
C ASN A 216 -11.31 31.04 40.62
N VAL A 217 -11.17 31.71 39.48
CA VAL A 217 -9.91 32.31 39.01
C VAL A 217 -9.61 33.68 39.66
N TYR A 218 -8.32 33.95 39.90
CA TYR A 218 -7.79 35.21 40.41
C TYR A 218 -6.33 35.44 39.99
N TYR A 219 -5.95 36.68 39.70
CA TYR A 219 -4.57 37.10 39.50
C TYR A 219 -4.07 37.87 40.72
N ASN A 220 -3.09 37.30 41.44
CA ASN A 220 -2.42 37.98 42.53
C ASN A 220 -1.34 38.93 41.96
N PRO A 221 -1.53 40.28 42.05
CA PRO A 221 -0.59 41.22 41.47
C PRO A 221 0.76 41.26 42.21
N THR A 222 0.75 41.05 43.53
CA THR A 222 1.94 41.03 44.39
C THR A 222 2.85 39.84 44.10
N GLN A 223 2.26 38.70 43.67
CA GLN A 223 2.99 37.48 43.29
C GLN A 223 3.19 37.35 41.76
N ALA A 224 2.61 38.26 40.97
CA ALA A 224 2.50 38.17 39.51
C ALA A 224 1.96 36.81 39.00
N ARG A 225 1.03 36.20 39.74
CA ARG A 225 0.65 34.78 39.58
C ARG A 225 -0.87 34.60 39.49
N TRP A 226 -1.30 33.72 38.58
CA TRP A 226 -2.69 33.24 38.53
C TRP A 226 -2.93 32.11 39.54
N HIS A 227 -4.10 32.14 40.15
CA HIS A 227 -4.64 31.10 41.03
C HIS A 227 -6.02 30.68 40.50
N GLY A 228 -6.44 29.45 40.78
CA GLY A 228 -7.78 28.94 40.47
C GLY A 228 -8.22 27.84 41.43
N GLY A 229 -9.49 27.45 41.37
CA GLY A 229 -9.98 26.23 42.01
C GLY A 229 -9.43 25.01 41.29
N SER A 230 -9.85 24.84 40.03
CA SER A 230 -9.49 23.76 39.10
C SER A 230 -9.29 24.31 37.68
N GLY A 231 -8.65 23.53 36.82
CA GLY A 231 -8.47 23.86 35.41
C GLY A 231 -8.54 22.64 34.48
N ALA A 232 -9.20 22.80 33.34
CA ALA A 232 -9.45 21.72 32.39
C ALA A 232 -9.09 22.10 30.95
N PHE A 233 -8.71 21.08 30.17
CA PHE A 233 -8.39 21.14 28.76
C PHE A 233 -9.23 20.16 27.96
N PHE A 234 -9.67 20.59 26.77
CA PHE A 234 -10.38 19.74 25.82
C PHE A 234 -9.87 19.98 24.39
N ASP A 235 -9.43 18.93 23.72
CA ASP A 235 -9.20 18.92 22.26
C ASP A 235 -10.56 18.79 21.56
N MET A 236 -11.02 19.88 20.93
CA MET A 236 -12.33 19.95 20.29
C MET A 236 -12.39 19.18 18.96
N ASN A 237 -11.31 18.52 18.55
CA ASN A 237 -11.30 17.56 17.44
C ASN A 237 -11.60 16.13 17.90
N ARG A 238 -11.75 15.88 19.21
CA ARG A 238 -11.83 14.55 19.82
C ARG A 238 -13.03 14.41 20.76
N ASN A 239 -13.26 13.17 21.22
CA ASN A 239 -14.34 12.77 22.13
C ASN A 239 -13.80 12.20 23.45
N ASP A 240 -12.61 12.63 23.88
CA ASP A 240 -12.07 12.23 25.18
C ASP A 240 -12.85 12.92 26.31
N ARG A 241 -13.22 12.15 27.32
CA ARG A 241 -13.68 12.70 28.60
C ARG A 241 -12.46 13.06 29.44
N ARG A 242 -12.67 13.91 30.44
CA ARG A 242 -11.75 14.00 31.59
C ARG A 242 -11.62 12.61 32.24
N PRO A 243 -10.50 12.29 32.92
CA PRO A 243 -10.34 11.02 33.62
C PRO A 243 -11.52 10.72 34.55
N GLU A 244 -11.86 9.44 34.75
CA GLU A 244 -12.88 9.08 35.74
C GLU A 244 -12.47 9.62 37.13
N THR A 245 -13.44 10.11 37.88
CA THR A 245 -13.27 10.88 39.14
C THR A 245 -12.49 12.19 39.04
N TRP A 246 -12.22 12.74 37.84
CA TRP A 246 -11.74 14.12 37.70
C TRP A 246 -12.90 15.07 37.37
N THR A 247 -13.03 16.13 38.17
CA THR A 247 -13.84 17.32 37.92
C THR A 247 -13.33 18.10 36.69
N SER A 248 -13.82 19.31 36.44
CA SER A 248 -13.24 20.23 35.44
C SER A 248 -13.32 21.66 35.97
N ALA A 249 -13.59 22.65 35.11
CA ALA A 249 -14.14 23.91 35.58
C ALA A 249 -15.64 23.79 35.96
N ASP A 250 -16.28 22.66 35.65
CA ASP A 250 -17.69 22.32 35.84
C ASP A 250 -17.79 21.10 36.76
N ALA A 251 -18.76 21.07 37.70
CA ALA A 251 -18.78 20.05 38.75
C ALA A 251 -19.00 18.61 38.25
N ALA A 252 -19.53 18.41 37.05
CA ALA A 252 -19.68 17.11 36.40
C ALA A 252 -18.39 16.60 35.70
N GLY A 253 -17.32 17.39 35.64
CA GLY A 253 -16.14 17.09 34.83
C GLY A 253 -16.36 17.28 33.32
N LEU A 254 -17.37 18.05 32.94
CA LEU A 254 -17.71 18.37 31.55
C LEU A 254 -17.05 19.67 31.08
N ALA A 255 -17.16 19.96 29.78
CA ALA A 255 -16.77 21.26 29.24
C ALA A 255 -17.96 22.24 29.31
N ILE A 256 -17.79 23.42 29.88
CA ILE A 256 -18.83 24.44 30.04
C ILE A 256 -19.25 25.00 28.68
N PHE A 257 -18.28 25.49 27.91
CA PHE A 257 -18.50 26.25 26.68
C PHE A 257 -19.41 25.58 25.62
N PRO A 258 -19.25 24.28 25.27
CA PRO A 258 -20.17 23.61 24.36
C PRO A 258 -21.57 23.37 24.92
N GLY A 259 -21.79 23.56 26.23
CA GLY A 259 -23.11 23.53 26.86
C GLY A 259 -23.81 24.90 26.90
N LEU A 260 -23.17 25.99 26.47
CA LEU A 260 -23.73 27.34 26.55
C LEU A 260 -24.60 27.70 25.34
N VAL A 261 -25.78 28.28 25.61
CA VAL A 261 -26.52 29.03 24.59
C VAL A 261 -25.68 30.22 24.09
N ARG A 262 -25.41 30.31 22.79
CA ARG A 262 -24.59 31.37 22.17
C ARG A 262 -25.42 32.27 21.26
N TYR A 263 -25.27 33.59 21.38
CA TYR A 263 -26.12 34.58 20.69
C TYR A 263 -26.08 34.42 19.17
N ASP A 264 -24.89 34.31 18.57
CA ASP A 264 -24.70 34.18 17.12
C ASP A 264 -25.16 32.84 16.51
N GLU A 265 -25.61 31.89 17.34
CA GLU A 265 -26.35 30.71 16.90
C GLU A 265 -27.86 30.86 17.15
N ALA A 266 -28.25 31.42 18.30
CA ALA A 266 -29.66 31.59 18.68
C ALA A 266 -30.39 32.66 17.84
N ALA A 267 -29.82 33.87 17.74
CA ALA A 267 -30.45 35.02 17.10
C ALA A 267 -30.17 35.11 15.59
N ASN A 268 -29.08 34.52 15.10
CA ASN A 268 -28.70 34.58 13.69
C ASN A 268 -29.70 33.84 12.78
N PRO A 269 -30.33 34.50 11.79
CA PRO A 269 -31.31 33.85 10.90
C PRO A 269 -30.68 32.90 9.88
N ALA A 270 -29.37 32.97 9.63
CA ALA A 270 -28.67 32.02 8.76
C ALA A 270 -28.36 30.68 9.46
N VAL A 271 -28.39 30.64 10.79
CA VAL A 271 -28.25 29.41 11.58
C VAL A 271 -29.64 28.79 11.79
N ALA A 272 -29.94 27.71 11.08
CA ALA A 272 -31.27 27.08 11.10
C ALA A 272 -31.67 26.53 12.48
N GLU A 273 -30.72 25.91 13.19
CA GLU A 273 -30.91 25.32 14.52
C GLU A 273 -29.58 25.33 15.30
N ILE A 274 -29.67 25.34 16.64
CA ILE A 274 -28.52 25.12 17.53
C ILE A 274 -28.25 23.61 17.55
N ASN A 275 -27.02 23.20 17.23
CA ASN A 275 -26.66 21.80 16.92
C ASN A 275 -26.02 21.03 18.08
N HIS A 276 -26.28 21.44 19.33
CA HIS A 276 -25.73 20.82 20.54
C HIS A 276 -26.73 20.87 21.71
N ALA A 277 -26.46 20.06 22.74
CA ALA A 277 -27.15 20.08 24.03
C ALA A 277 -26.69 21.25 24.90
N LEU A 278 -27.49 21.60 25.90
CA LEU A 278 -27.24 22.74 26.79
C LEU A 278 -26.92 22.26 28.21
N ARG A 279 -26.13 23.01 28.99
CA ARG A 279 -25.93 22.71 30.42
C ARG A 279 -27.16 23.14 31.23
N VAL A 280 -27.50 22.34 32.25
CA VAL A 280 -28.53 22.67 33.24
C VAL A 280 -28.02 22.39 34.64
N THR A 281 -28.42 23.21 35.61
CA THR A 281 -28.11 22.99 37.02
C THR A 281 -29.31 22.46 37.81
N VAL A 282 -29.04 21.74 38.89
CA VAL A 282 -30.03 21.10 39.78
C VAL A 282 -29.72 21.43 41.23
N ARG A 283 -30.71 21.50 42.13
CA ARG A 283 -30.46 21.89 43.53
C ARG A 283 -29.60 20.90 44.35
N ALA A 284 -29.46 19.68 43.84
CA ALA A 284 -28.61 18.62 44.38
C ALA A 284 -28.47 17.51 43.32
N SER A 285 -27.40 16.72 43.43
CA SER A 285 -27.09 15.57 42.57
C SER A 285 -26.85 14.29 43.39
N ASN A 286 -26.76 13.14 42.72
CA ASN A 286 -26.46 11.84 43.33
C ASN A 286 -25.60 10.97 42.42
N GLY A 287 -24.29 10.96 42.66
CA GLY A 287 -23.30 10.28 41.82
C GLY A 287 -23.19 10.89 40.41
N TYR A 288 -22.57 10.14 39.50
CA TYR A 288 -22.40 10.54 38.09
C TYR A 288 -22.68 9.41 37.10
N VAL A 289 -23.02 9.78 35.87
CA VAL A 289 -23.17 8.88 34.73
C VAL A 289 -22.64 9.53 33.46
N TYR A 290 -22.30 8.72 32.44
CA TYR A 290 -21.87 9.23 31.15
C TYR A 290 -22.85 10.29 30.60
N PRO A 291 -22.36 11.47 30.15
CA PRO A 291 -20.95 11.77 29.86
C PRO A 291 -20.10 12.34 31.01
N ALA A 292 -20.68 12.67 32.17
CA ALA A 292 -19.91 13.19 33.32
C ALA A 292 -18.83 12.21 33.79
N SER A 293 -17.76 12.72 34.39
CA SER A 293 -16.66 11.94 34.99
C SER A 293 -16.59 12.08 36.51
N HIS A 294 -17.31 13.03 37.10
CA HIS A 294 -17.21 13.41 38.50
C HIS A 294 -18.59 13.66 39.13
N GLU A 295 -18.70 13.41 40.43
CA GLU A 295 -19.92 13.60 41.24
C GLU A 295 -19.77 14.80 42.18
N ALA A 296 -20.87 15.52 42.41
CA ALA A 296 -20.90 16.63 43.37
C ALA A 296 -22.01 16.49 44.43
N GLY A 297 -22.48 15.26 44.69
CA GLY A 297 -23.53 15.01 45.66
C GLY A 297 -23.96 13.56 45.74
N ASP A 298 -24.62 13.22 46.84
CA ASP A 298 -25.09 11.89 47.26
C ASP A 298 -26.61 11.84 47.51
N THR A 299 -27.33 12.93 47.21
CA THR A 299 -28.68 13.20 47.75
C THR A 299 -29.72 12.20 47.22
N PRO A 300 -30.36 11.36 48.07
CA PRO A 300 -31.28 10.33 47.60
C PRO A 300 -32.44 10.87 46.75
N GLY A 301 -32.61 10.31 45.55
CA GLY A 301 -33.66 10.69 44.59
C GLY A 301 -33.30 11.85 43.65
N ALA A 302 -32.14 12.50 43.83
CA ALA A 302 -31.61 13.48 42.88
C ALA A 302 -31.12 12.82 41.57
N LEU A 303 -30.88 13.63 40.54
CA LEU A 303 -30.24 13.16 39.30
C LEU A 303 -28.72 13.02 39.48
N PRO A 304 -28.07 12.02 38.88
CA PRO A 304 -26.61 12.01 38.78
C PRO A 304 -26.11 13.11 37.84
N MET A 305 -24.87 13.56 38.06
CA MET A 305 -24.15 14.37 37.07
C MET A 305 -24.09 13.64 35.72
N GLY A 306 -24.18 14.40 34.63
CA GLY A 306 -24.26 13.84 33.27
C GLY A 306 -25.61 13.23 32.90
N ALA A 307 -26.59 13.17 33.81
CA ALA A 307 -27.96 12.84 33.44
C ALA A 307 -28.51 13.81 32.40
N ARG A 308 -29.39 13.34 31.51
CA ARG A 308 -29.84 14.11 30.36
C ARG A 308 -31.36 14.23 30.32
N LEU A 309 -31.87 15.47 30.29
CA LEU A 309 -33.29 15.76 30.15
C LEU A 309 -33.61 16.10 28.69
N ARG A 310 -34.70 15.55 28.16
CA ARG A 310 -35.26 15.86 26.85
C ARG A 310 -36.54 16.68 27.04
N LEU A 311 -36.66 17.81 26.35
CA LEU A 311 -37.95 18.50 26.23
C LEU A 311 -38.86 17.64 25.36
N LYS A 312 -40.08 17.35 25.81
CA LYS A 312 -40.99 16.45 25.09
C LYS A 312 -41.37 17.04 23.72
N ALA A 313 -41.58 16.16 22.74
CA ALA A 313 -42.09 16.54 21.43
C ALA A 313 -43.53 17.08 21.50
N THR A 314 -44.34 16.53 22.41
CA THR A 314 -45.69 17.01 22.74
C THR A 314 -45.97 16.88 24.23
N VAL A 315 -46.73 17.83 24.78
CA VAL A 315 -47.31 17.80 26.14
C VAL A 315 -48.77 18.18 26.00
N ASN A 316 -49.67 17.32 26.48
CA ASN A 316 -51.13 17.49 26.34
C ASN A 316 -51.57 17.73 24.87
N GLY A 317 -50.89 17.09 23.91
CA GLY A 317 -51.13 17.25 22.47
C GLY A 317 -50.51 18.49 21.82
N VAL A 318 -49.91 19.40 22.58
CA VAL A 318 -49.29 20.65 22.09
C VAL A 318 -47.76 20.54 22.16
N ASP A 319 -47.08 21.02 21.12
CA ASP A 319 -45.63 21.14 21.07
C ASP A 319 -45.13 22.22 22.05
N PRO A 320 -44.33 21.89 23.09
CA PRO A 320 -43.87 22.88 24.07
C PRO A 320 -43.06 24.03 23.43
N ALA A 321 -42.34 23.77 22.32
CA ALA A 321 -41.52 24.78 21.66
C ALA A 321 -42.34 25.89 20.98
N THR A 322 -43.64 25.68 20.73
CA THR A 322 -44.55 26.70 20.15
C THR A 322 -45.31 27.51 21.18
N ARG A 323 -45.01 27.36 22.48
CA ARG A 323 -45.59 28.21 23.55
C ARG A 323 -45.02 29.63 23.56
N THR A 324 -43.87 29.85 22.93
CA THR A 324 -43.31 31.17 22.66
C THR A 324 -43.45 31.55 21.19
N THR A 325 -43.74 32.82 20.93
CA THR A 325 -43.71 33.42 19.59
C THR A 325 -42.30 33.87 19.20
N ASP A 326 -41.42 34.14 20.16
CA ASP A 326 -40.04 34.56 19.95
C ASP A 326 -39.24 33.50 19.16
N PRO A 327 -38.66 33.83 18.00
CA PRO A 327 -37.86 32.90 17.23
C PRO A 327 -36.58 32.44 17.94
N VAL A 328 -36.02 33.25 18.85
CA VAL A 328 -34.74 32.97 19.52
C VAL A 328 -34.91 31.87 20.56
N ALA A 329 -35.79 32.07 21.54
CA ALA A 329 -36.19 31.05 22.52
C ALA A 329 -36.77 29.80 21.85
N ARG A 330 -37.54 29.95 20.75
CA ARG A 330 -38.03 28.78 19.99
C ARG A 330 -36.89 27.94 19.40
N LYS A 331 -35.82 28.56 18.89
CA LYS A 331 -34.63 27.81 18.39
C LYS A 331 -33.93 27.07 19.53
N ILE A 332 -33.82 27.69 20.70
CA ILE A 332 -33.27 27.08 21.92
C ILE A 332 -34.13 25.87 22.35
N PHE A 333 -35.47 26.01 22.36
CA PHE A 333 -36.38 24.91 22.72
C PHE A 333 -36.33 23.74 21.72
N ARG A 334 -36.05 23.99 20.43
CA ARG A 334 -35.77 22.91 19.46
C ARG A 334 -34.49 22.15 19.78
N ALA A 335 -33.43 22.82 20.23
CA ALA A 335 -32.23 22.14 20.73
C ALA A 335 -32.53 21.31 21.99
N MET A 336 -33.38 21.79 22.91
CA MET A 336 -33.83 21.01 24.08
C MET A 336 -34.66 19.77 23.71
N GLN A 337 -35.34 19.75 22.56
CA GLN A 337 -36.03 18.55 22.05
C GLN A 337 -35.08 17.60 21.31
N LYS A 338 -34.12 18.15 20.54
CA LYS A 338 -33.22 17.38 19.67
C LYS A 338 -32.00 16.81 20.40
N TYR A 339 -31.37 17.63 21.23
CA TYR A 339 -30.13 17.32 21.96
C TYR A 339 -30.32 17.32 23.49
N GLY A 340 -31.31 18.05 24.00
CA GLY A 340 -31.63 18.07 25.43
C GLY A 340 -30.73 18.95 26.28
N LEU A 341 -30.86 18.73 27.59
CA LEU A 341 -30.11 19.38 28.66
C LEU A 341 -29.25 18.32 29.36
N ILE A 342 -28.00 18.63 29.65
CA ILE A 342 -27.10 17.77 30.44
C ILE A 342 -26.92 18.38 31.83
N VAL A 343 -27.19 17.60 32.88
CA VAL A 343 -26.93 18.00 34.27
C VAL A 343 -25.43 18.13 34.44
N ALA A 344 -24.98 19.36 34.62
CA ALA A 344 -23.57 19.73 34.65
C ALA A 344 -23.11 20.14 36.06
N ASP A 345 -24.03 20.68 36.87
CA ASP A 345 -23.65 21.37 38.09
C ASP A 345 -24.76 21.42 39.13
N ASN A 346 -24.38 21.66 40.38
CA ASN A 346 -25.32 21.97 41.45
C ASN A 346 -25.59 23.48 41.44
N GLY A 347 -26.86 23.88 41.53
CA GLY A 347 -27.25 25.29 41.46
C GLY A 347 -28.73 25.45 41.79
N THR A 348 -29.47 26.17 40.94
CA THR A 348 -30.94 26.21 41.06
C THR A 348 -31.59 25.37 39.97
N ASP A 349 -32.49 24.47 40.37
CA ASP A 349 -33.24 23.59 39.48
C ASP A 349 -33.71 24.27 38.18
N MET A 350 -33.35 23.69 37.03
CA MET A 350 -33.77 24.13 35.69
C MET A 350 -33.23 25.49 35.23
N TYR A 351 -32.10 25.94 35.79
CA TYR A 351 -31.33 27.08 35.29
C TYR A 351 -30.45 26.64 34.10
N ILE A 352 -30.55 27.35 32.98
CA ILE A 352 -29.89 27.04 31.71
C ILE A 352 -28.88 28.13 31.37
N SER A 353 -27.60 27.80 31.33
CA SER A 353 -26.55 28.79 31.10
C SER A 353 -26.34 29.12 29.62
N GLY A 354 -25.85 30.33 29.37
CA GLY A 354 -25.46 30.83 28.06
C GLY A 354 -24.26 31.77 28.17
N THR A 355 -23.76 32.23 27.03
CA THR A 355 -22.67 33.21 27.01
C THR A 355 -23.19 34.61 27.34
N PHE A 356 -22.42 35.35 28.14
CA PHE A 356 -22.58 36.79 28.29
C PHE A 356 -22.57 37.47 26.91
N ASP A 357 -23.60 38.27 26.64
CA ASP A 357 -23.70 39.08 25.43
C ASP A 357 -24.68 40.24 25.63
N VAL A 358 -24.22 41.47 25.47
CA VAL A 358 -25.05 42.70 25.59
C VAL A 358 -26.17 42.79 24.54
N ARG A 359 -26.21 41.89 23.56
CA ARG A 359 -27.29 41.78 22.57
C ARG A 359 -28.50 40.97 23.06
N TRP A 360 -28.42 40.27 24.20
CA TRP A 360 -29.55 39.52 24.76
C TRP A 360 -30.64 40.44 25.34
N ASP A 361 -31.91 40.12 25.05
CA ASP A 361 -33.08 40.76 25.67
C ASP A 361 -33.67 39.84 26.76
N ASN A 362 -33.32 40.11 28.01
CA ASN A 362 -33.85 39.35 29.16
C ASN A 362 -35.32 39.67 29.48
N GLY A 363 -35.89 40.73 28.91
CA GLY A 363 -37.33 41.02 28.92
C GLY A 363 -38.13 40.11 27.99
N LEU A 364 -37.53 39.61 26.91
CA LEU A 364 -38.11 38.59 26.01
C LEU A 364 -37.79 37.16 26.46
N LEU A 365 -36.55 36.87 26.86
CA LEU A 365 -36.12 35.53 27.25
C LEU A 365 -36.83 35.02 28.51
N ASN A 366 -36.97 35.85 29.56
CA ASN A 366 -37.59 35.41 30.82
C ASN A 366 -39.05 34.96 30.66
N PRO A 367 -39.95 35.73 30.02
CA PRO A 367 -41.31 35.27 29.75
C PRO A 367 -41.35 34.01 28.89
N ALA A 368 -40.51 33.91 27.85
CA ALA A 368 -40.47 32.76 26.96
C ALA A 368 -40.08 31.48 27.69
N PHE A 369 -38.98 31.49 28.46
CA PHE A 369 -38.52 30.33 29.23
C PHE A 369 -39.54 29.93 30.32
N ARG A 370 -40.20 30.90 30.96
CA ARG A 370 -41.26 30.65 31.96
C ARG A 370 -42.52 29.98 31.39
N THR A 371 -42.64 29.78 30.08
CA THR A 371 -43.68 28.92 29.47
C THR A 371 -43.40 27.42 29.57
N LEU A 372 -42.17 27.04 29.95
CA LEU A 372 -41.73 25.66 30.16
C LEU A 372 -41.50 25.37 31.64
N ASN A 373 -41.82 24.15 32.03
CA ASN A 373 -41.72 23.62 33.39
C ASN A 373 -40.94 22.30 33.38
N ALA A 374 -40.40 21.86 34.50
CA ALA A 374 -39.73 20.56 34.61
C ALA A 374 -40.63 19.40 34.15
N SER A 375 -41.95 19.48 34.36
CA SER A 375 -42.94 18.50 33.88
C SER A 375 -43.05 18.40 32.35
N ASP A 376 -42.60 19.41 31.59
CA ASP A 376 -42.50 19.37 30.12
C ASP A 376 -41.29 18.53 29.64
N PHE A 377 -40.37 18.19 30.54
CA PHE A 377 -39.19 17.36 30.26
C PHE A 377 -39.40 15.91 30.71
N GLU A 378 -38.56 15.03 30.18
CA GLU A 378 -38.36 13.64 30.61
C GLU A 378 -36.87 13.32 30.68
N VAL A 379 -36.49 12.38 31.52
CA VAL A 379 -35.09 11.97 31.73
C VAL A 379 -34.78 10.82 30.78
N ILE A 380 -33.74 10.98 29.96
CA ILE A 380 -33.18 9.88 29.16
C ILE A 380 -32.54 8.85 30.10
N GLN A 381 -32.64 7.56 29.75
CA GLN A 381 -32.03 6.46 30.50
C GLN A 381 -30.61 6.82 30.95
N ARG A 382 -30.38 6.80 32.28
CA ARG A 382 -29.10 7.24 32.85
C ARG A 382 -27.92 6.43 32.29
N GLY A 383 -26.86 7.14 31.90
CA GLY A 383 -25.67 6.54 31.28
C GLY A 383 -25.88 6.03 29.84
N TRP A 384 -27.02 6.34 29.20
CA TRP A 384 -27.25 5.99 27.79
C TRP A 384 -26.17 6.58 26.89
N LYS A 385 -25.70 5.73 25.97
CA LYS A 385 -24.74 6.07 24.92
C LYS A 385 -25.41 5.82 23.57
N PRO A 386 -25.23 6.69 22.56
CA PRO A 386 -25.69 6.37 21.22
C PRO A 386 -25.00 5.09 20.74
N VAL A 387 -25.74 4.21 20.07
CA VAL A 387 -25.13 3.07 19.37
C VAL A 387 -24.34 3.65 18.20
N ALA A 388 -23.01 3.67 18.33
CA ALA A 388 -22.13 4.28 17.33
C ALA A 388 -22.34 3.64 15.95
N THR A 389 -22.93 4.39 15.02
CA THR A 389 -23.17 3.93 13.65
C THR A 389 -21.84 3.62 12.98
N PRO A 390 -21.58 2.36 12.57
CA PRO A 390 -20.30 2.01 12.00
C PRO A 390 -20.12 2.68 10.64
N VAL A 391 -19.04 3.44 10.50
CA VAL A 391 -18.55 3.99 9.24
C VAL A 391 -17.21 3.36 8.86
N LEU A 392 -16.86 3.38 7.58
CA LEU A 392 -15.61 2.79 7.09
C LEU A 392 -14.39 3.61 7.55
N SER A 393 -13.57 3.04 8.42
CA SER A 393 -12.36 3.67 8.94
C SER A 393 -11.15 3.40 8.05
N ALA A 394 -10.98 2.18 7.53
CA ALA A 394 -9.84 1.82 6.68
C ALA A 394 -10.15 0.72 5.65
N VAL A 395 -9.29 0.65 4.63
CA VAL A 395 -9.05 -0.54 3.80
C VAL A 395 -7.53 -0.73 3.66
N SER A 396 -7.07 -1.97 3.66
CA SER A 396 -5.66 -2.33 3.51
C SER A 396 -5.47 -3.59 2.66
N ALA A 397 -4.23 -3.83 2.23
CA ALA A 397 -3.80 -5.06 1.57
C ALA A 397 -2.53 -5.59 2.23
N SER A 398 -2.47 -6.90 2.52
CA SER A 398 -1.33 -7.56 3.13
C SER A 398 -0.96 -8.86 2.37
N PRO A 399 0.26 -8.96 1.81
CA PRO A 399 1.21 -7.86 1.61
C PRO A 399 0.62 -6.78 0.67
N SER A 400 1.20 -5.58 0.66
CA SER A 400 0.76 -4.48 -0.22
C SER A 400 1.29 -4.57 -1.66
N SER A 401 2.19 -5.51 -1.92
CA SER A 401 2.58 -5.89 -3.28
C SER A 401 2.91 -7.39 -3.39
N VAL A 402 2.71 -7.97 -4.57
CA VAL A 402 3.01 -9.37 -4.89
C VAL A 402 3.54 -9.49 -6.32
N PHE A 403 4.16 -10.62 -6.67
CA PHE A 403 4.41 -10.95 -8.09
C PHE A 403 3.13 -11.44 -8.78
N GLY A 404 2.96 -11.15 -10.08
CA GLY A 404 1.80 -11.59 -10.84
C GLY A 404 1.57 -13.11 -10.76
N GLY A 405 0.31 -13.53 -10.52
CA GLY A 405 -0.08 -14.91 -10.27
C GLY A 405 -0.06 -15.32 -8.79
N GLN A 406 0.49 -14.48 -7.90
CA GLN A 406 0.35 -14.65 -6.44
C GLN A 406 -0.88 -13.90 -5.92
N SER A 407 -1.32 -14.21 -4.70
CA SER A 407 -2.46 -13.59 -4.02
C SER A 407 -2.04 -12.76 -2.81
N ALA A 408 -2.89 -11.80 -2.43
CA ALA A 408 -2.79 -11.06 -1.17
C ALA A 408 -4.14 -11.04 -0.46
N THR A 409 -4.14 -10.66 0.82
CA THR A 409 -5.36 -10.51 1.62
C THR A 409 -5.70 -9.03 1.80
N GLY A 410 -6.83 -8.61 1.27
CA GLY A 410 -7.44 -7.32 1.58
C GLY A 410 -8.18 -7.37 2.92
N THR A 411 -8.23 -6.25 3.64
CA THR A 411 -8.99 -6.09 4.89
C THR A 411 -9.80 -4.79 4.84
N VAL A 412 -11.06 -4.84 5.27
CA VAL A 412 -11.86 -3.63 5.59
C VAL A 412 -11.99 -3.47 7.09
N THR A 413 -12.01 -2.23 7.58
CA THR A 413 -12.17 -1.89 9.00
C THR A 413 -13.26 -0.83 9.17
N LEU A 414 -14.10 -1.01 10.18
CA LEU A 414 -15.15 -0.09 10.61
C LEU A 414 -14.74 0.63 11.90
N GLY A 415 -15.19 1.87 12.10
CA GLY A 415 -14.96 2.63 13.34
C GLY A 415 -15.72 2.07 14.55
N ALA A 416 -16.83 1.39 14.33
CA ALA A 416 -17.63 0.71 15.35
C ALA A 416 -17.95 -0.73 14.91
N ALA A 417 -18.58 -1.51 15.80
CA ALA A 417 -19.04 -2.86 15.46
C ALA A 417 -20.16 -2.81 14.40
N ALA A 418 -20.16 -3.75 13.46
CA ALA A 418 -21.23 -3.89 12.47
C ALA A 418 -22.58 -4.21 13.16
N PRO A 419 -23.71 -3.72 12.62
CA PRO A 419 -25.03 -3.86 13.25
C PRO A 419 -25.53 -5.30 13.19
N SER A 420 -26.69 -5.57 13.79
CA SER A 420 -27.45 -6.80 13.52
C SER A 420 -27.70 -6.94 12.00
N GLY A 421 -27.40 -8.13 11.46
CA GLY A 421 -27.35 -8.37 10.01
C GLY A 421 -26.00 -8.10 9.34
N GLY A 422 -25.05 -7.46 10.03
CA GLY A 422 -23.71 -7.15 9.52
C GLY A 422 -23.64 -5.90 8.64
N ALA A 423 -22.44 -5.60 8.14
CA ALA A 423 -22.15 -4.44 7.29
C ALA A 423 -21.55 -4.90 5.96
N ARG A 424 -22.32 -4.75 4.87
CA ARG A 424 -21.90 -5.13 3.51
C ARG A 424 -21.14 -3.98 2.85
N VAL A 425 -19.82 -4.09 2.81
CA VAL A 425 -18.91 -3.10 2.22
C VAL A 425 -18.73 -3.41 0.73
N THR A 426 -18.95 -2.43 -0.15
CA THR A 426 -18.67 -2.54 -1.58
C THR A 426 -17.17 -2.39 -1.83
N LEU A 427 -16.61 -3.14 -2.76
CA LEU A 427 -15.18 -3.13 -3.10
C LEU A 427 -14.97 -2.86 -4.59
N ALA A 428 -13.88 -2.21 -4.95
CA ALA A 428 -13.49 -1.97 -6.34
C ALA A 428 -11.96 -1.93 -6.53
N SER A 429 -11.50 -2.36 -7.71
CA SER A 429 -10.13 -2.13 -8.19
C SER A 429 -10.16 -1.09 -9.32
N ALA A 430 -9.25 -0.12 -9.29
CA ALA A 430 -9.02 0.84 -10.36
C ALA A 430 -7.92 0.38 -11.36
N SER A 431 -7.51 -0.89 -11.34
CA SER A 431 -6.47 -1.43 -12.23
C SER A 431 -6.77 -2.87 -12.67
N PRO A 432 -6.60 -3.23 -13.96
CA PRO A 432 -6.81 -4.58 -14.45
C PRO A 432 -5.76 -5.60 -13.96
N ALA A 433 -4.70 -5.14 -13.29
CA ALA A 433 -3.63 -6.01 -12.81
C ALA A 433 -4.06 -6.94 -11.64
N PHE A 434 -5.09 -6.53 -10.88
CA PHE A 434 -5.62 -7.31 -9.76
C PHE A 434 -7.14 -7.21 -9.65
N ALA A 435 -7.77 -8.29 -9.22
CA ALA A 435 -9.20 -8.40 -8.99
C ALA A 435 -9.51 -8.59 -7.50
N VAL A 436 -10.71 -8.16 -7.12
CA VAL A 436 -11.30 -8.31 -5.78
C VAL A 436 -12.77 -8.72 -5.93
N PRO A 437 -13.37 -9.44 -4.96
CA PRO A 437 -14.82 -9.66 -4.98
C PRO A 437 -15.54 -8.30 -4.91
N PRO A 438 -16.73 -8.12 -5.52
CA PRO A 438 -17.40 -6.81 -5.58
C PRO A 438 -17.90 -6.28 -4.23
N ASN A 439 -17.86 -7.11 -3.18
CA ASN A 439 -18.26 -6.76 -1.83
C ASN A 439 -17.68 -7.75 -0.81
N VAL A 440 -17.63 -7.34 0.45
CA VAL A 440 -17.32 -8.18 1.62
C VAL A 440 -18.28 -7.81 2.77
N THR A 441 -18.68 -8.77 3.58
CA THR A 441 -19.56 -8.52 4.74
C THR A 441 -18.76 -8.60 6.04
N VAL A 442 -18.73 -7.52 6.81
CA VAL A 442 -18.33 -7.54 8.22
C VAL A 442 -19.48 -8.14 9.03
N ALA A 443 -19.23 -9.25 9.70
CA ALA A 443 -20.23 -9.95 10.51
C ALA A 443 -20.75 -9.07 11.67
N ALA A 444 -22.01 -9.26 12.07
CA ALA A 444 -22.60 -8.52 13.18
C ALA A 444 -21.73 -8.60 14.45
N GLY A 445 -21.50 -7.47 15.12
CA GLY A 445 -20.60 -7.37 16.27
C GLY A 445 -19.09 -7.26 15.93
N ALA A 446 -18.66 -7.68 14.74
CA ALA A 446 -17.26 -7.55 14.31
C ALA A 446 -16.96 -6.12 13.79
N ARG A 447 -15.67 -5.74 13.80
CA ARG A 447 -15.17 -4.47 13.22
C ARG A 447 -14.44 -4.64 11.89
N THR A 448 -14.09 -5.86 11.50
CA THR A 448 -13.24 -6.16 10.34
C THR A 448 -13.75 -7.34 9.54
N ALA A 449 -13.39 -7.38 8.25
CA ALA A 449 -13.50 -8.57 7.42
C ALA A 449 -12.37 -8.59 6.38
N THR A 450 -11.95 -9.79 5.99
CA THR A 450 -10.92 -10.01 4.97
C THR A 450 -11.53 -10.46 3.65
N PHE A 451 -10.82 -10.22 2.55
CA PHE A 451 -11.20 -10.62 1.20
C PHE A 451 -9.96 -10.96 0.36
N PRO A 452 -10.05 -11.90 -0.61
CA PRO A 452 -8.94 -12.21 -1.48
C PRO A 452 -8.68 -11.08 -2.49
N ILE A 453 -7.41 -10.80 -2.72
CA ILE A 453 -6.91 -10.02 -3.85
C ILE A 453 -6.18 -11.01 -4.77
N THR A 454 -6.68 -11.20 -5.98
CA THR A 454 -6.12 -12.13 -6.96
C THR A 454 -5.43 -11.38 -8.10
N THR A 455 -4.33 -11.96 -8.61
CA THR A 455 -3.54 -11.38 -9.71
C THR A 455 -3.30 -12.44 -10.79
N GLN A 456 -2.93 -12.00 -11.98
CA GLN A 456 -2.50 -12.88 -13.08
C GLN A 456 -1.00 -12.70 -13.35
N PRO A 457 -0.30 -13.72 -13.88
CA PRO A 457 1.08 -13.57 -14.34
C PRO A 457 1.21 -12.41 -15.35
N SER A 458 2.12 -11.48 -15.07
CA SER A 458 2.36 -10.29 -15.89
C SER A 458 3.86 -10.09 -16.08
N THR A 459 4.27 -9.65 -17.27
CA THR A 459 5.66 -9.26 -17.55
C THR A 459 5.95 -7.79 -17.21
N VAL A 460 4.94 -7.02 -16.79
CA VAL A 460 5.00 -5.58 -16.48
C VAL A 460 4.48 -5.33 -15.07
N THR A 461 5.21 -4.55 -14.28
CA THR A 461 4.76 -4.10 -12.96
C THR A 461 3.67 -3.04 -13.11
N ALA A 462 2.55 -3.21 -12.41
CA ALA A 462 1.42 -2.29 -12.44
C ALA A 462 0.83 -2.09 -11.03
N SER A 463 0.50 -0.86 -10.69
CA SER A 463 -0.19 -0.49 -9.45
C SER A 463 -1.64 -0.08 -9.71
N GLY A 464 -2.43 0.00 -8.65
CA GLY A 464 -3.79 0.54 -8.73
C GLY A 464 -4.40 0.83 -7.37
N THR A 465 -5.42 1.68 -7.37
CA THR A 465 -6.22 1.99 -6.19
C THR A 465 -7.19 0.84 -5.91
N LEU A 466 -7.07 0.26 -4.72
CA LEU A 466 -8.07 -0.60 -4.10
C LEU A 466 -8.99 0.29 -3.25
N SER A 467 -10.27 0.31 -3.60
CA SER A 467 -11.29 1.13 -2.94
C SER A 467 -12.29 0.24 -2.19
N ALA A 468 -12.72 0.71 -1.02
CA ALA A 468 -13.84 0.15 -0.28
C ALA A 468 -14.82 1.27 0.09
N THR A 469 -16.13 0.99 0.07
CA THR A 469 -17.19 1.97 0.32
C THR A 469 -18.30 1.38 1.19
N TYR A 470 -18.65 2.07 2.28
CA TYR A 470 -19.77 1.73 3.16
C TYR A 470 -20.34 2.98 3.85
N ALA A 471 -21.66 3.04 4.00
CA ALA A 471 -22.39 4.18 4.57
C ALA A 471 -22.01 5.55 3.93
N GLY A 472 -21.78 5.57 2.62
CA GLY A 472 -21.33 6.76 1.88
C GLY A 472 -19.84 7.12 2.03
N VAL A 473 -19.14 6.54 3.01
CA VAL A 473 -17.70 6.75 3.23
C VAL A 473 -16.91 5.80 2.34
N THR A 474 -16.00 6.35 1.54
CA THR A 474 -15.02 5.59 0.76
C THR A 474 -13.63 5.70 1.40
N ARG A 475 -12.92 4.58 1.48
CA ARG A 475 -11.50 4.50 1.86
C ARG A 475 -10.73 3.82 0.73
N THR A 476 -9.45 4.18 0.59
CA THR A 476 -8.60 3.71 -0.49
C THR A 476 -7.23 3.28 0.04
N THR A 477 -6.59 2.37 -0.70
CA THR A 477 -5.19 1.98 -0.52
C THR A 477 -4.58 1.65 -1.88
N THR A 478 -3.26 1.62 -1.99
CA THR A 478 -2.57 1.24 -3.24
C THR A 478 -2.10 -0.20 -3.14
N PHE A 479 -2.34 -0.99 -4.18
CA PHE A 479 -1.81 -2.34 -4.33
C PHE A 479 -0.97 -2.43 -5.62
N THR A 480 0.15 -3.17 -5.57
CA THR A 480 1.08 -3.30 -6.69
C THR A 480 1.30 -4.75 -7.07
N VAL A 481 1.12 -5.05 -8.36
CA VAL A 481 1.44 -6.34 -8.96
C VAL A 481 2.75 -6.20 -9.71
N ASN A 482 3.81 -6.78 -9.15
CA ASN A 482 5.15 -6.79 -9.72
C ASN A 482 5.24 -7.77 -10.91
N ALA A 483 6.01 -7.42 -11.93
CA ALA A 483 6.33 -8.31 -13.03
C ALA A 483 6.91 -9.63 -12.52
N THR A 484 6.41 -10.76 -13.02
CA THR A 484 6.95 -12.09 -12.68
C THR A 484 8.42 -12.15 -13.06
N PRO A 485 9.32 -12.73 -12.25
CA PRO A 485 10.70 -12.93 -12.67
C PRO A 485 10.80 -13.81 -13.94
N PRO A 486 11.83 -13.64 -14.79
CA PRO A 486 12.23 -14.69 -15.72
C PRO A 486 12.77 -15.91 -14.98
N THR A 487 12.94 -17.01 -15.71
CA THR A 487 13.62 -18.22 -15.21
C THR A 487 15.03 -18.33 -15.81
N LEU A 488 15.97 -18.85 -15.01
CA LEU A 488 17.33 -19.21 -15.41
C LEU A 488 17.43 -20.69 -15.80
N SER A 489 18.29 -20.98 -16.78
CA SER A 489 18.77 -22.31 -17.16
C SER A 489 20.25 -22.26 -17.55
N ILE A 490 20.95 -23.39 -17.49
CA ILE A 490 22.33 -23.56 -17.96
C ILE A 490 22.38 -24.72 -18.96
N GLY A 491 23.22 -24.65 -20.00
CA GLY A 491 23.33 -25.70 -21.02
C GLY A 491 24.58 -26.57 -20.87
N ASP A 492 24.41 -27.87 -21.13
CA ASP A 492 25.48 -28.88 -21.22
C ASP A 492 26.57 -28.55 -22.24
N VAL A 493 27.76 -29.13 -22.05
CA VAL A 493 28.93 -28.98 -22.93
C VAL A 493 29.57 -30.35 -23.17
N ALA A 494 30.13 -30.59 -24.36
CA ALA A 494 30.99 -31.72 -24.64
C ALA A 494 32.24 -31.26 -25.40
N ILE A 495 33.42 -31.75 -25.01
CA ILE A 495 34.71 -31.28 -25.53
C ILE A 495 35.75 -32.40 -25.49
N ALA A 496 36.52 -32.58 -26.57
CA ALA A 496 37.69 -33.46 -26.58
C ALA A 496 38.93 -32.74 -26.06
N GLU A 497 39.75 -33.38 -25.24
CA GLU A 497 40.82 -32.76 -24.43
C GLU A 497 42.09 -32.39 -25.21
N ARG A 498 42.54 -33.28 -26.10
CA ARG A 498 43.77 -33.23 -26.90
C ARG A 498 45.10 -33.20 -26.13
N ASP A 499 46.07 -33.85 -26.76
CA ASP A 499 47.46 -33.98 -26.32
C ASP A 499 48.04 -32.67 -25.75
N SER A 500 48.29 -32.64 -24.44
CA SER A 500 49.18 -31.71 -23.72
C SER A 500 48.84 -30.21 -23.76
N ALA A 501 47.57 -29.84 -23.99
CA ALA A 501 47.15 -28.42 -24.06
C ALA A 501 45.87 -28.14 -23.28
N THR A 502 45.80 -26.97 -22.63
CA THR A 502 44.56 -26.53 -21.97
C THR A 502 43.51 -26.09 -22.99
N ARG A 503 42.24 -26.39 -22.70
CA ARG A 503 41.08 -25.96 -23.52
C ARG A 503 40.11 -25.12 -22.71
N ILE A 504 39.14 -24.54 -23.41
CA ILE A 504 38.03 -23.79 -22.81
C ILE A 504 36.70 -24.48 -23.13
N ALA A 505 35.98 -24.88 -22.08
CA ALA A 505 34.59 -25.28 -22.12
C ALA A 505 33.71 -24.08 -21.74
N THR A 506 33.11 -23.43 -22.73
CA THR A 506 32.22 -22.27 -22.52
C THR A 506 30.79 -22.72 -22.21
N PHE A 507 30.39 -22.63 -20.95
CA PHE A 507 28.99 -22.84 -20.54
C PHE A 507 28.13 -21.63 -20.88
N THR A 508 26.88 -21.85 -21.27
CA THR A 508 25.91 -20.78 -21.54
C THR A 508 24.77 -20.82 -20.52
N VAL A 509 24.59 -19.73 -19.78
CA VAL A 509 23.44 -19.46 -18.91
C VAL A 509 22.41 -18.64 -19.68
N ARG A 510 21.13 -19.00 -19.59
CA ARG A 510 20.02 -18.40 -20.36
C ARG A 510 18.88 -17.95 -19.46
N LEU A 511 18.21 -16.86 -19.84
CA LEU A 511 16.89 -16.48 -19.35
C LEU A 511 15.80 -16.98 -20.31
N SER A 512 14.64 -17.38 -19.78
CA SER A 512 13.45 -17.67 -20.60
C SER A 512 12.89 -16.47 -21.36
N ARG A 513 13.27 -15.24 -20.98
CA ARG A 513 13.02 -13.98 -21.71
C ARG A 513 13.95 -12.87 -21.20
N ALA A 514 14.12 -11.81 -21.97
CA ALA A 514 14.88 -10.64 -21.53
C ALA A 514 14.25 -9.98 -20.28
N SER A 515 15.10 -9.50 -19.38
CA SER A 515 14.71 -8.70 -18.21
C SER A 515 14.96 -7.21 -18.49
N ASN A 516 14.16 -6.32 -17.89
CA ASN A 516 14.40 -4.86 -17.94
C ASN A 516 15.41 -4.37 -16.88
N VAL A 517 15.84 -5.26 -15.98
CA VAL A 517 16.91 -5.04 -14.98
C VAL A 517 17.91 -6.20 -15.03
N PRO A 518 19.17 -6.03 -14.62
CA PRO A 518 20.14 -7.13 -14.58
C PRO A 518 19.65 -8.29 -13.69
N VAL A 519 19.83 -9.53 -14.16
CA VAL A 519 19.53 -10.74 -13.38
C VAL A 519 20.84 -11.30 -12.84
N GLY A 520 20.97 -11.41 -11.52
CA GLY A 520 22.15 -11.94 -10.85
C GLY A 520 22.09 -13.45 -10.62
N PHE A 521 23.26 -14.10 -10.57
CA PHE A 521 23.43 -15.50 -10.18
C PHE A 521 24.87 -15.76 -9.70
N ALA A 522 25.10 -16.93 -9.12
CA ALA A 522 26.43 -17.51 -8.92
C ALA A 522 26.52 -18.86 -9.61
N VAL A 523 27.73 -19.30 -9.97
CA VAL A 523 27.96 -20.61 -10.59
C VAL A 523 29.24 -21.27 -10.07
N ALA A 524 29.17 -22.56 -9.79
CA ALA A 524 30.31 -23.35 -9.31
C ALA A 524 30.38 -24.73 -9.98
N THR A 525 31.58 -25.14 -10.39
CA THR A 525 31.86 -26.50 -10.87
C THR A 525 31.98 -27.49 -9.71
N ALA A 526 31.51 -28.72 -9.90
CA ALA A 526 31.72 -29.83 -8.97
C ALA A 526 32.10 -31.11 -9.72
N ASN A 527 33.04 -31.87 -9.14
CA ASN A 527 33.59 -33.10 -9.72
C ASN A 527 32.49 -34.12 -10.05
N GLY A 528 32.72 -34.94 -11.06
CA GLY A 528 31.91 -36.12 -11.36
C GLY A 528 32.78 -37.37 -11.33
N THR A 529 33.10 -37.91 -12.50
CA THR A 529 34.28 -38.78 -12.64
C THR A 529 35.53 -37.89 -12.77
N ALA A 530 35.45 -36.86 -13.63
CA ALA A 530 36.46 -35.81 -13.72
C ALA A 530 36.60 -35.06 -12.40
N LEU A 531 37.85 -34.87 -12.01
CA LEU A 531 38.32 -34.26 -10.78
C LEU A 531 39.01 -32.92 -11.06
N ALA A 532 38.65 -31.92 -10.24
CA ALA A 532 39.34 -30.65 -10.29
C ALA A 532 40.82 -30.77 -9.90
N GLY A 533 41.71 -30.38 -10.82
CA GLY A 533 43.16 -30.34 -10.63
C GLY A 533 43.95 -31.33 -11.50
N SER A 534 43.31 -32.39 -12.00
CA SER A 534 43.86 -33.27 -13.04
C SER A 534 43.27 -32.90 -14.41
N ASP A 535 41.96 -32.94 -14.56
CA ASP A 535 41.30 -32.97 -15.89
C ASP A 535 40.52 -31.67 -16.17
N TYR A 536 40.21 -30.89 -15.13
CA TYR A 536 39.76 -29.50 -15.28
C TYR A 536 40.16 -28.60 -14.11
N VAL A 537 40.14 -27.29 -14.32
CA VAL A 537 40.39 -26.29 -13.26
C VAL A 537 39.06 -25.92 -12.59
N ALA A 538 38.93 -26.22 -11.29
CA ALA A 538 37.77 -25.81 -10.50
C ALA A 538 37.49 -24.31 -10.62
N ARG A 539 36.23 -23.96 -10.90
CA ARG A 539 35.79 -22.58 -11.07
C ARG A 539 34.55 -22.30 -10.23
N SER A 540 34.62 -21.25 -9.43
CA SER A 540 33.49 -20.69 -8.68
C SER A 540 33.44 -19.18 -8.93
N LEU A 541 32.29 -18.69 -9.38
CA LEU A 541 32.04 -17.30 -9.72
C LEU A 541 30.79 -16.81 -9.00
N THR A 542 30.95 -15.88 -8.06
CA THR A 542 29.86 -15.16 -7.42
C THR A 542 29.53 -13.86 -8.19
N GLY A 543 28.35 -13.29 -7.95
CA GLY A 543 27.97 -11.98 -8.49
C GLY A 543 27.93 -11.87 -10.02
N GLN A 544 27.75 -12.98 -10.73
CA GLN A 544 27.58 -12.99 -12.18
C GLN A 544 26.21 -12.40 -12.53
N SER A 545 26.07 -11.82 -13.72
CA SER A 545 24.77 -11.31 -14.16
C SER A 545 24.55 -11.35 -15.66
N ILE A 546 23.27 -11.46 -16.04
CA ILE A 546 22.79 -11.20 -17.40
C ILE A 546 22.30 -9.74 -17.41
N PRO A 547 22.89 -8.83 -18.22
CA PRO A 547 22.50 -7.43 -18.27
C PRO A 547 21.04 -7.20 -18.68
N ALA A 548 20.49 -6.03 -18.35
CA ALA A 548 19.18 -5.61 -18.83
C ALA A 548 19.11 -5.64 -20.36
N GLY A 549 18.01 -6.18 -20.90
CA GLY A 549 17.80 -6.41 -22.34
C GLY A 549 18.45 -7.69 -22.89
N ALA A 550 19.46 -8.25 -22.22
CA ALA A 550 20.09 -9.50 -22.63
C ALA A 550 19.29 -10.74 -22.17
N THR A 551 19.55 -11.87 -22.82
CA THR A 551 18.97 -13.18 -22.48
C THR A 551 20.01 -14.23 -22.08
N THR A 552 21.31 -13.92 -22.18
CA THR A 552 22.39 -14.91 -21.99
C THR A 552 23.62 -14.30 -21.31
N ALA A 553 24.33 -15.13 -20.55
CA ALA A 553 25.72 -14.90 -20.14
C ALA A 553 26.50 -16.20 -20.30
N THR A 554 27.82 -16.11 -20.49
CA THR A 554 28.72 -17.26 -20.62
C THR A 554 29.81 -17.22 -19.55
N PHE A 555 30.34 -18.39 -19.21
CA PHE A 555 31.57 -18.50 -18.44
C PHE A 555 32.37 -19.71 -18.90
N ASP A 556 33.69 -19.60 -18.75
CA ASP A 556 34.66 -20.53 -19.31
C ASP A 556 35.27 -21.41 -18.22
N VAL A 557 35.23 -22.73 -18.37
CA VAL A 557 35.99 -23.66 -17.52
C VAL A 557 37.20 -24.16 -18.31
N THR A 558 38.38 -24.10 -17.69
CA THR A 558 39.60 -24.61 -18.31
C THR A 558 39.63 -26.13 -18.17
N ILE A 559 39.66 -26.84 -19.29
CA ILE A 559 39.95 -28.28 -19.36
C ILE A 559 41.45 -28.46 -19.46
N ILE A 560 41.98 -29.50 -18.83
CA ILE A 560 43.37 -29.91 -18.88
C ILE A 560 43.37 -31.24 -19.66
N GLY A 561 44.01 -31.28 -20.83
CA GLY A 561 44.29 -32.54 -21.53
C GLY A 561 45.76 -32.90 -21.38
N ASP A 562 46.06 -34.19 -21.17
CA ASP A 562 47.45 -34.66 -21.00
C ASP A 562 47.96 -35.60 -22.12
N THR A 563 48.36 -36.84 -21.84
CA THR A 563 48.69 -37.87 -22.84
C THR A 563 48.29 -39.30 -22.38
N VAL A 564 47.45 -39.42 -21.35
CA VAL A 564 47.12 -40.67 -20.64
C VAL A 564 45.83 -41.30 -21.18
N VAL A 565 45.88 -42.60 -21.51
CA VAL A 565 44.70 -43.31 -22.02
C VAL A 565 43.72 -43.65 -20.90
N GLU A 566 42.68 -42.83 -20.75
CA GLU A 566 41.59 -43.04 -19.79
C GLU A 566 40.20 -43.21 -20.44
N ALA A 567 39.11 -42.91 -19.72
CA ALA A 567 37.74 -43.03 -20.20
C ALA A 567 37.18 -41.65 -20.60
N ASN A 568 36.00 -41.60 -21.23
CA ASN A 568 35.27 -40.34 -21.32
C ASN A 568 34.71 -39.97 -19.94
N GLU A 569 34.99 -38.76 -19.50
CA GLU A 569 34.78 -38.28 -18.14
C GLU A 569 33.67 -37.23 -18.06
N VAL A 570 33.12 -36.99 -16.87
CA VAL A 570 32.13 -35.91 -16.64
C VAL A 570 32.39 -35.11 -15.37
N PHE A 571 32.12 -33.80 -15.42
CA PHE A 571 31.91 -32.93 -14.25
C PHE A 571 30.63 -32.10 -14.41
N THR A 572 30.21 -31.38 -13.38
CA THR A 572 29.00 -30.53 -13.41
C THR A 572 29.31 -29.06 -13.17
N ALA A 573 28.47 -28.16 -13.69
CA ALA A 573 28.43 -26.75 -13.32
C ALA A 573 27.04 -26.35 -12.83
N ASN A 574 26.98 -25.74 -11.64
CA ASN A 574 25.76 -25.60 -10.84
C ASN A 574 25.42 -24.13 -10.60
N LEU A 575 24.23 -23.69 -10.99
CA LEU A 575 23.69 -22.37 -10.71
C LEU A 575 23.21 -22.25 -9.26
N SER A 576 23.43 -21.10 -8.63
CA SER A 576 22.99 -20.79 -7.28
C SER A 576 22.73 -19.29 -7.09
N ALA A 577 22.19 -18.91 -5.93
CA ALA A 577 21.93 -17.52 -5.51
C ALA A 577 21.30 -16.61 -6.61
N PRO A 578 20.17 -17.00 -7.21
CA PRO A 578 19.52 -16.20 -8.25
C PRO A 578 18.93 -14.90 -7.68
N VAL A 579 19.11 -13.78 -8.37
CA VAL A 579 18.61 -12.45 -8.00
C VAL A 579 17.86 -11.86 -9.19
N GLY A 580 16.56 -11.57 -9.00
CA GLY A 580 15.71 -11.10 -10.09
C GLY A 580 15.22 -12.19 -11.06
N ALA A 581 15.47 -13.47 -10.75
CA ALA A 581 14.97 -14.64 -11.48
C ALA A 581 14.72 -15.81 -10.52
N THR A 582 14.08 -16.87 -11.01
CA THR A 582 14.08 -18.20 -10.38
C THR A 582 14.90 -19.18 -11.21
N ILE A 583 15.46 -20.23 -10.62
CA ILE A 583 16.13 -21.30 -11.38
C ILE A 583 15.06 -22.31 -11.83
N ALA A 584 15.01 -22.58 -13.14
CA ALA A 584 14.19 -23.67 -13.71
C ALA A 584 15.05 -24.88 -14.08
N ASP A 585 16.28 -24.64 -14.52
CA ASP A 585 17.32 -25.67 -14.67
C ASP A 585 18.61 -25.17 -14.01
N GLY A 586 19.16 -25.97 -13.11
CA GLY A 586 20.22 -25.56 -12.19
C GLY A 586 21.58 -26.19 -12.47
N GLN A 587 21.68 -27.19 -13.34
CA GLN A 587 22.89 -28.00 -13.48
C GLN A 587 23.14 -28.33 -14.96
N ALA A 588 24.34 -28.01 -15.43
CA ALA A 588 24.86 -28.50 -16.70
C ALA A 588 25.92 -29.56 -16.46
N THR A 589 25.92 -30.60 -17.31
CA THR A 589 26.98 -31.59 -17.41
C THR A 589 28.00 -31.12 -18.43
N ALA A 590 29.29 -31.26 -18.11
CA ALA A 590 30.37 -31.17 -19.09
C ALA A 590 31.00 -32.55 -19.26
N SER A 591 30.98 -33.06 -20.49
CA SER A 591 31.68 -34.29 -20.86
C SER A 591 33.05 -33.97 -21.46
N ILE A 592 34.10 -34.54 -20.87
CA ILE A 592 35.45 -34.58 -21.43
C ILE A 592 35.56 -35.87 -22.25
N VAL A 593 36.05 -35.75 -23.48
CA VAL A 593 36.18 -36.87 -24.43
C VAL A 593 37.65 -37.14 -24.69
N ASN A 594 38.11 -38.33 -24.29
CA ASN A 594 39.49 -38.76 -24.47
C ASN A 594 39.81 -39.01 -25.95
N ASP A 595 40.91 -38.44 -26.45
CA ASP A 595 41.47 -38.71 -27.78
C ASP A 595 42.89 -39.33 -27.81
N ASP A 596 43.45 -39.70 -26.66
CA ASP A 596 44.81 -40.26 -26.48
C ASP A 596 45.04 -41.71 -26.93
N GLY A 597 44.08 -42.33 -27.63
CA GLY A 597 44.24 -43.68 -28.18
C GLY A 597 45.50 -43.82 -29.06
N PRO A 598 46.17 -44.99 -29.08
CA PRO A 598 47.27 -45.23 -30.02
C PRO A 598 46.76 -45.14 -31.47
N THR A 599 47.64 -44.73 -32.40
CA THR A 599 47.29 -44.65 -33.81
C THR A 599 47.91 -45.80 -34.61
N LEU A 600 47.18 -46.30 -35.61
CA LEU A 600 47.54 -47.47 -36.42
C LEU A 600 48.01 -47.02 -37.83
N SER A 601 49.10 -47.61 -38.33
CA SER A 601 49.64 -47.38 -39.68
C SER A 601 50.18 -48.67 -40.32
N ILE A 602 50.43 -48.64 -41.62
CA ILE A 602 51.05 -49.75 -42.38
C ILE A 602 52.03 -49.18 -43.41
N GLY A 603 53.24 -49.76 -43.51
CA GLY A 603 54.27 -49.28 -44.44
C GLY A 603 54.29 -50.00 -45.78
N ASN A 604 54.62 -49.26 -46.85
CA ASN A 604 54.93 -49.81 -48.17
C ASN A 604 56.12 -50.77 -48.12
N VAL A 605 56.11 -51.81 -48.96
CA VAL A 605 57.18 -52.81 -49.06
C VAL A 605 57.32 -53.32 -50.50
N SER A 606 58.52 -53.77 -50.87
CA SER A 606 58.80 -54.34 -52.19
C SER A 606 59.57 -55.66 -52.11
N ILE A 607 59.50 -56.46 -53.18
CA ILE A 607 60.27 -57.69 -53.39
C ILE A 607 60.48 -57.89 -54.90
N ALA A 608 61.48 -58.70 -55.29
CA ALA A 608 61.54 -59.25 -56.63
C ALA A 608 60.47 -60.37 -56.76
N GLU A 609 59.95 -60.59 -57.97
CA GLU A 609 58.95 -61.63 -58.23
C GLU A 609 59.54 -63.03 -57.98
N GLY A 610 60.64 -63.34 -58.67
CA GLY A 610 61.39 -64.59 -58.63
C GLY A 610 60.91 -65.61 -59.66
N ASN A 611 61.84 -66.22 -60.39
CA ASN A 611 61.61 -67.01 -61.60
C ASN A 611 60.71 -68.28 -61.47
N ALA A 612 60.21 -68.63 -60.27
CA ALA A 612 59.29 -69.76 -60.06
C ALA A 612 58.69 -69.79 -58.64
N GLY A 613 57.41 -70.13 -58.52
CA GLY A 613 56.80 -70.59 -57.27
C GLY A 613 56.14 -69.47 -56.47
N THR A 614 56.50 -69.33 -55.19
CA THR A 614 55.99 -68.21 -54.36
C THR A 614 57.02 -67.62 -53.41
N SER A 615 57.21 -66.31 -53.48
CA SER A 615 58.01 -65.47 -52.58
C SER A 615 57.11 -64.86 -51.48
N ILE A 616 57.66 -64.46 -50.32
CA ILE A 616 56.87 -63.91 -49.20
C ILE A 616 57.20 -62.43 -48.96
N LEU A 617 56.29 -61.55 -49.35
CA LEU A 617 56.34 -60.12 -49.05
C LEU A 617 55.69 -59.84 -47.67
N ALA A 618 56.39 -59.14 -46.78
CA ALA A 618 56.00 -58.98 -45.38
C ALA A 618 55.74 -57.52 -44.99
N PHE A 619 54.47 -57.11 -45.03
CA PHE A 619 54.02 -55.83 -44.50
C PHE A 619 54.09 -55.83 -42.97
N THR A 620 54.41 -54.69 -42.38
CA THR A 620 54.32 -54.47 -40.93
C THR A 620 53.28 -53.40 -40.65
N VAL A 621 52.24 -53.77 -39.91
CA VAL A 621 51.28 -52.84 -39.32
C VAL A 621 51.85 -52.40 -37.97
N MET A 622 51.82 -51.10 -37.67
CA MET A 622 52.47 -50.50 -36.51
C MET A 622 51.49 -49.63 -35.71
N LEU A 623 51.70 -49.55 -34.39
CA LEU A 623 51.10 -48.57 -33.49
C LEU A 623 52.10 -47.48 -33.13
N SER A 624 51.64 -46.24 -32.98
CA SER A 624 52.47 -45.10 -32.53
C SER A 624 53.01 -45.25 -31.10
N ARG A 625 52.24 -45.87 -30.20
CA ARG A 625 52.61 -46.24 -28.83
C ARG A 625 52.06 -47.63 -28.47
N PRO A 626 52.70 -48.41 -27.56
CA PRO A 626 52.17 -49.70 -27.13
C PRO A 626 50.77 -49.54 -26.52
N ALA A 627 49.83 -50.39 -26.91
CA ALA A 627 48.48 -50.33 -26.35
C ALA A 627 48.39 -51.04 -24.98
N THR A 628 47.60 -50.50 -24.06
CA THR A 628 47.30 -51.12 -22.74
C THR A 628 46.31 -52.29 -22.85
N THR A 629 45.51 -52.31 -23.93
CA THR A 629 44.60 -53.41 -24.29
C THR A 629 44.93 -53.91 -25.71
N ALA A 630 44.35 -55.04 -26.13
CA ALA A 630 44.61 -55.59 -27.45
C ALA A 630 43.85 -54.82 -28.54
N ILE A 631 44.58 -54.26 -29.50
CA ILE A 631 44.00 -53.59 -30.68
C ILE A 631 43.52 -54.66 -31.66
N THR A 632 42.40 -54.44 -32.33
CA THR A 632 41.92 -55.29 -33.44
C THR A 632 41.63 -54.45 -34.68
N PHE A 633 41.83 -55.02 -35.87
CA PHE A 633 41.58 -54.39 -37.17
C PHE A 633 41.40 -55.45 -38.27
N ASN A 634 40.86 -55.07 -39.42
CA ASN A 634 40.81 -55.90 -40.62
C ASN A 634 41.90 -55.45 -41.60
N ILE A 635 42.54 -56.41 -42.28
CA ILE A 635 43.60 -56.14 -43.27
C ILE A 635 43.42 -57.02 -44.51
N ALA A 636 43.43 -56.41 -45.70
CA ALA A 636 43.21 -57.12 -46.96
C ALA A 636 43.99 -56.54 -48.15
N THR A 637 44.45 -57.42 -49.04
CA THR A 637 45.02 -57.08 -50.35
C THR A 637 43.93 -56.65 -51.33
N ALA A 638 44.24 -55.72 -52.24
CA ALA A 638 43.42 -55.36 -53.40
C ALA A 638 44.31 -55.09 -54.62
N ASN A 639 43.86 -55.52 -55.79
CA ASN A 639 44.59 -55.37 -57.06
C ASN A 639 44.88 -53.89 -57.38
N SER A 640 45.91 -53.61 -58.17
CA SER A 640 46.09 -52.28 -58.78
C SER A 640 46.56 -52.40 -60.23
N THR A 641 47.86 -52.63 -60.46
CA THR A 641 48.30 -53.20 -61.74
C THR A 641 48.35 -54.71 -61.60
N ALA A 642 49.05 -55.18 -60.56
CA ALA A 642 49.07 -56.58 -60.13
C ALA A 642 47.65 -57.11 -59.84
N VAL A 643 47.39 -58.32 -60.32
CA VAL A 643 46.12 -59.03 -60.31
C VAL A 643 46.21 -60.29 -59.44
N ALA A 644 45.45 -60.31 -58.35
CA ALA A 644 45.36 -61.48 -57.49
C ALA A 644 44.97 -62.75 -58.26
N GLY A 645 45.80 -63.79 -58.14
CA GLY A 645 45.67 -65.07 -58.83
C GLY A 645 46.74 -65.30 -59.89
N THR A 646 47.24 -64.25 -60.53
CA THR A 646 48.38 -64.31 -61.46
C THR A 646 49.67 -64.07 -60.68
N ASP A 647 49.91 -62.84 -60.23
CA ASP A 647 51.20 -62.35 -59.71
C ASP A 647 51.25 -62.26 -58.17
N TYR A 648 50.09 -62.33 -57.47
CA TYR A 648 50.07 -62.59 -56.03
C TYR A 648 48.82 -63.35 -55.55
N VAL A 649 48.92 -64.00 -54.39
CA VAL A 649 47.79 -64.67 -53.73
C VAL A 649 47.01 -63.66 -52.88
N ALA A 650 45.75 -63.38 -53.26
CA ALA A 650 44.86 -62.53 -52.46
C ALA A 650 44.75 -63.03 -51.01
N ARG A 651 44.89 -62.11 -50.06
CA ARG A 651 44.77 -62.39 -48.64
C ARG A 651 43.92 -61.34 -47.93
N SER A 652 43.01 -61.82 -47.09
CA SER A 652 42.25 -61.01 -46.13
C SER A 652 42.34 -61.65 -44.75
N VAL A 653 42.43 -60.84 -43.71
CA VAL A 653 42.32 -61.25 -42.30
C VAL A 653 41.40 -60.28 -41.58
N ILE A 654 40.25 -60.78 -41.15
CA ILE A 654 39.28 -60.08 -40.31
C ILE A 654 39.70 -60.28 -38.84
N GLY A 655 39.62 -59.23 -38.01
CA GLY A 655 39.95 -59.30 -36.59
C GLY A 655 41.44 -59.59 -36.29
N ARG A 656 42.36 -59.15 -37.17
CA ARG A 656 43.80 -59.18 -36.89
C ARG A 656 44.09 -58.34 -35.65
N SER A 657 44.95 -58.83 -34.75
CA SER A 657 45.25 -58.14 -33.49
C SER A 657 46.73 -57.79 -33.32
N ILE A 658 46.96 -56.70 -32.58
CA ILE A 658 48.21 -56.40 -31.86
C ILE A 658 47.88 -56.55 -30.36
N PRO A 659 48.46 -57.53 -29.64
CA PRO A 659 48.21 -57.71 -28.21
C PRO A 659 48.70 -56.53 -27.38
N ALA A 660 48.17 -56.39 -26.16
CA ALA A 660 48.61 -55.37 -25.20
C ALA A 660 50.13 -55.46 -24.95
N GLY A 661 50.78 -54.29 -24.86
CA GLY A 661 52.23 -54.16 -24.71
C GLY A 661 53.04 -54.27 -26.01
N TYR A 662 52.43 -54.68 -27.13
CA TYR A 662 53.10 -54.75 -28.44
C TYR A 662 52.79 -53.51 -29.31
N THR A 663 53.69 -53.22 -30.25
CA THR A 663 53.59 -52.07 -31.17
C THR A 663 53.42 -52.47 -32.64
N SER A 664 53.39 -53.77 -32.97
CA SER A 664 53.31 -54.17 -34.39
C SER A 664 52.70 -55.57 -34.62
N SER A 665 52.22 -55.79 -35.84
CA SER A 665 51.78 -57.10 -36.34
C SER A 665 52.17 -57.25 -37.80
N LYS A 666 52.80 -58.38 -38.14
CA LYS A 666 53.15 -58.69 -39.54
C LYS A 666 51.94 -59.20 -40.32
N PHE A 667 51.84 -58.83 -41.58
CA PHE A 667 50.90 -59.37 -42.56
C PHE A 667 51.68 -59.76 -43.80
N THR A 668 51.68 -61.05 -44.13
CA THR A 668 52.43 -61.59 -45.28
C THR A 668 51.52 -61.81 -46.48
N VAL A 669 52.03 -61.56 -47.68
CA VAL A 669 51.40 -61.89 -48.96
C VAL A 669 52.35 -62.82 -49.70
N ALA A 670 51.81 -63.88 -50.30
CA ALA A 670 52.57 -64.70 -51.22
C ALA A 670 52.54 -64.02 -52.58
N ILE A 671 53.70 -63.64 -53.09
CA ILE A 671 53.91 -63.19 -54.46
C ILE A 671 54.15 -64.44 -55.28
N ASN A 672 53.42 -64.62 -56.37
CA ASN A 672 53.65 -65.72 -57.30
C ASN A 672 54.84 -65.34 -58.19
N GLY A 673 55.55 -66.35 -58.70
CA GLY A 673 56.68 -66.13 -59.58
C GLY A 673 56.63 -67.02 -60.82
N ASP A 674 56.75 -66.43 -62.00
CA ASP A 674 56.96 -67.13 -63.27
C ASP A 674 58.13 -66.55 -64.09
N THR A 675 58.05 -66.54 -65.43
CA THR A 675 59.15 -66.17 -66.35
C THR A 675 58.60 -65.42 -67.57
N THR A 676 57.69 -64.48 -67.35
CA THR A 676 56.96 -63.75 -68.40
C THR A 676 57.29 -62.27 -68.34
N VAL A 677 58.17 -61.81 -69.24
CA VAL A 677 58.69 -60.43 -69.24
C VAL A 677 57.60 -59.35 -69.14
N GLU A 678 57.46 -58.79 -67.94
CA GLU A 678 56.53 -57.72 -67.63
C GLU A 678 57.22 -56.49 -67.01
N ALA A 679 56.44 -55.51 -66.56
CA ALA A 679 56.95 -54.32 -65.88
C ALA A 679 56.82 -54.48 -64.36
N SER A 680 57.57 -53.73 -63.55
CA SER A 680 57.39 -53.77 -62.09
C SER A 680 55.99 -53.31 -61.67
N GLU A 681 55.21 -54.24 -61.11
CA GLU A 681 53.78 -54.09 -60.79
C GLU A 681 53.53 -53.62 -59.34
N ILE A 682 52.30 -53.17 -59.05
CA ILE A 682 51.84 -52.85 -57.69
C ILE A 682 50.47 -53.43 -57.34
N PHE A 683 50.31 -53.80 -56.07
CA PHE A 683 49.03 -54.04 -55.40
C PHE A 683 48.92 -53.23 -54.10
N LEU A 684 47.72 -53.18 -53.52
CA LEU A 684 47.41 -52.38 -52.32
C LEU A 684 47.08 -53.27 -51.13
N VAL A 685 47.42 -52.86 -49.92
CA VAL A 685 47.04 -53.52 -48.66
C VAL A 685 46.35 -52.51 -47.74
N ASN A 686 45.07 -52.77 -47.46
CA ASN A 686 44.17 -51.82 -46.81
C ASN A 686 43.85 -52.22 -45.37
N LEU A 687 43.93 -51.27 -44.45
CA LEU A 687 43.43 -51.38 -43.07
C LEU A 687 42.01 -50.83 -42.96
N THR A 688 41.11 -51.56 -42.30
CA THR A 688 39.74 -51.11 -42.02
C THR A 688 39.26 -51.59 -40.65
N GLY A 689 38.23 -50.96 -40.09
CA GLY A 689 37.53 -51.45 -38.90
C GLY A 689 38.42 -51.62 -37.65
N ALA A 690 39.34 -50.68 -37.40
CA ALA A 690 40.15 -50.71 -36.20
C ALA A 690 39.32 -50.39 -34.93
N VAL A 691 39.63 -51.08 -33.84
CA VAL A 691 39.01 -50.92 -32.52
C VAL A 691 40.12 -50.79 -31.47
N GLY A 692 40.01 -49.76 -30.62
CA GLY A 692 41.02 -49.39 -29.62
C GLY A 692 42.18 -48.53 -30.17
N ALA A 693 42.23 -48.29 -31.48
CA ALA A 693 43.24 -47.45 -32.13
C ALA A 693 42.66 -46.69 -33.32
N THR A 694 43.11 -45.45 -33.54
CA THR A 694 42.68 -44.62 -34.68
C THR A 694 43.58 -44.88 -35.90
N ILE A 695 43.01 -45.21 -37.06
CA ILE A 695 43.80 -45.46 -38.28
C ILE A 695 44.34 -44.12 -38.81
N TYR A 696 45.65 -43.92 -38.68
CA TYR A 696 46.38 -42.76 -39.20
C TYR A 696 46.74 -42.97 -40.67
N ASP A 697 47.40 -44.09 -40.99
CA ASP A 697 47.60 -44.55 -42.36
C ASP A 697 46.83 -45.84 -42.58
N ARG A 698 46.09 -45.92 -43.70
CA ARG A 698 45.14 -46.98 -44.01
C ARG A 698 45.55 -47.84 -45.20
N GLN A 699 46.60 -47.50 -45.94
CA GLN A 699 46.92 -48.18 -47.19
C GLN A 699 48.42 -48.22 -47.46
N ALA A 700 48.97 -49.43 -47.52
CA ALA A 700 50.31 -49.66 -48.04
C ALA A 700 50.27 -50.13 -49.51
N ILE A 701 51.32 -49.81 -50.24
CA ILE A 701 51.64 -50.32 -51.57
C ILE A 701 52.59 -51.51 -51.41
N GLY A 702 52.24 -52.64 -52.03
CA GLY A 702 53.15 -53.75 -52.30
C GLY A 702 53.67 -53.61 -53.73
N THR A 703 55.00 -53.57 -53.91
CA THR A 703 55.62 -53.55 -55.24
C THR A 703 56.27 -54.88 -55.55
N ILE A 704 55.91 -55.45 -56.69
CA ILE A 704 56.55 -56.61 -57.31
C ILE A 704 57.52 -56.04 -58.34
N GLY A 705 58.82 -56.27 -58.16
CA GLY A 705 59.84 -55.85 -59.11
C GLY A 705 60.17 -57.00 -60.07
N ASN A 706 60.13 -56.76 -61.37
CA ASN A 706 60.60 -57.75 -62.35
C ASN A 706 62.10 -58.05 -62.13
N ASP A 707 62.48 -59.32 -62.22
CA ASP A 707 63.84 -59.86 -62.18
C ASP A 707 64.19 -60.87 -63.32
N ASP A 708 63.51 -60.79 -64.47
CA ASP A 708 63.71 -61.62 -65.68
C ASP A 708 64.49 -60.98 -66.87
#